data_AF-A0A5N7BN34-F1
#
_entry.id   AF-A0A5N7BN34-F1
#
_cell.length_a   1.000
_cell.length_b   1.000
_cell.length_c   1.000
_cell.angle_alpha   90.00
_cell.angle_beta   90.00
_cell.angle_gamma   90.00
#
_symmetry.space_group_name_H-M   'P 1'
#
loop_
_entity.id
_entity.type
_entity.pdbx_description
1 polymer ?
#
loop_
_entity_poly.entity_id
_entity_poly.type
_entity_poly.pdbx_seq_one_letter_code
_entity_poly.pdbx_strand_id
1 'polypeptide(L)'
;MFRQYSNFISHKRRRSKSTSRVLSVAQSEAASDAPTVNEPIEIWTHSQPIDAATQQQNDCFTTLTARIHKYDHVAQRGSDRFLEDLTATLDSEEAKSKTSYLTSPVGNYASFLYPECMPERLELVAYLTELGNVHDDHADSKNTPTADKPEELVESPRAEARKKLLDKVTGELTDKDGLEIIDCYRSNWLVTPDVPTADNCANLDDYVARRRLNAGIDVYWTLMGFAHGTRLGKEDQAIVRDALDAAERTMFFTNDYYSWPKEKREVKKRRVANVILFLMQHQNMSEDDARTKTKELILENEKEFVKRREALYQAHPDLAPKLRKWMEVLEAALGGIHYWCTNAPRYAVPETAEEESEEDSDEESSSDEDDEEDDEEEEEEEEEEEEEEENAEEVRANGTANHVEGGNEPEEAPVWTPLVNGEEHPAVHLDATPLLAPTNYIGSISTNEVQLELVSALNTWLQVPNRPLTFVKQVVNDIHDSSEILANIQDQSSLQRQKTAAHLVFGPAQSINSAAYMFVRVAKTVNGLNCPGMLDGLLEELETHFIGQSWELNWRFSLQCPTEQEYLEMVDKKSGSIFRMLVRLMQSASMEGSTLDFELLTKLFGRWYQIRNEYLGLLTGNNQRGFGEDLDHGKISYAVVRCCNLDPVAKSIILGIFRQKPEGASLPAESKIQILELLHKSGALQATYDLVRQLGRDIMKAVSELEVAAGETNPGLKALVKTLGDIPAPTQE
;
A
#
# COMPACT_ATOMS: atom_id res chain seq x y z
N MET A 1 -48.21 33.30 -6.80
CA MET A 1 -48.17 32.75 -5.43
C MET A 1 -46.80 32.14 -5.18
N PHE A 2 -45.80 33.01 -5.00
CA PHE A 2 -44.43 32.66 -4.60
C PHE A 2 -44.24 33.18 -3.18
N ARG A 3 -44.14 32.29 -2.19
CA ARG A 3 -43.61 32.55 -0.83
C ARG A 3 -43.56 31.25 -0.05
N GLN A 4 -42.48 31.08 0.72
CA GLN A 4 -42.11 29.94 1.57
C GLN A 4 -41.46 28.82 0.74
N TYR A 5 -40.14 28.66 0.67
CA TYR A 5 -39.15 28.69 1.74
C TYR A 5 -37.80 29.24 1.23
N SER A 6 -37.33 30.34 1.81
CA SER A 6 -35.94 30.79 1.74
C SER A 6 -35.66 31.66 2.97
N ASN A 7 -34.47 31.46 3.55
CA ASN A 7 -33.84 32.17 4.66
C ASN A 7 -34.27 31.73 6.07
N PHE A 8 -33.35 31.13 6.82
CA PHE A 8 -32.40 31.90 7.65
C PHE A 8 -31.33 30.97 8.27
N ILE A 9 -30.14 31.00 7.68
CA ILE A 9 -28.87 30.81 8.39
C ILE A 9 -28.65 32.10 9.20
N SER A 10 -28.62 32.04 10.53
CA SER A 10 -27.95 33.00 11.43
C SER A 10 -28.39 32.82 12.89
N HIS A 11 -27.42 33.02 13.78
CA HIS A 11 -27.47 33.24 15.24
C HIS A 11 -27.17 32.01 16.12
N LYS A 12 -26.30 32.06 17.13
CA LYS A 12 -25.77 33.22 17.90
C LYS A 12 -24.51 32.83 18.68
N ARG A 13 -23.39 33.53 18.44
CA ARG A 13 -22.34 33.79 19.44
C ARG A 13 -22.91 34.73 20.51
N ARG A 14 -22.71 34.40 21.79
CA ARG A 14 -23.00 35.29 22.93
C ARG A 14 -21.70 35.88 23.47
N ARG A 15 -21.67 37.21 23.56
CA ARG A 15 -20.59 38.08 24.08
C ARG A 15 -20.41 37.94 25.60
N SER A 16 -19.16 38.09 26.06
CA SER A 16 -18.85 38.74 27.34
C SER A 16 -17.76 39.80 27.13
N LYS A 17 -17.76 40.83 27.98
CA LYS A 17 -17.25 42.19 27.77
C LYS A 17 -15.80 42.39 28.27
N SER A 18 -15.03 43.14 27.46
CA SER A 18 -14.16 44.29 27.82
C SER A 18 -13.35 44.30 29.12
N THR A 19 -12.02 44.41 28.98
CA THR A 19 -11.24 45.50 29.59
C THR A 19 -9.99 45.79 28.76
N SER A 20 -9.86 47.05 28.34
CA SER A 20 -8.74 47.61 27.59
C SER A 20 -7.57 47.99 28.50
N ARG A 21 -6.33 47.80 28.03
CA ARG A 21 -5.20 48.66 28.40
C ARG A 21 -4.22 48.79 27.22
N VAL A 22 -3.69 49.99 27.09
CA VAL A 22 -3.23 50.70 25.88
C VAL A 22 -1.71 50.56 25.68
N LEU A 23 -1.25 50.86 24.45
CA LEU A 23 0.10 51.21 23.95
C LEU A 23 0.78 50.06 23.17
N SER A 24 1.35 50.21 21.97
CA SER A 24 1.68 51.40 21.17
C SER A 24 1.85 51.03 19.68
N VAL A 25 1.88 52.06 18.83
CA VAL A 25 1.98 52.07 17.37
C VAL A 25 3.32 51.52 16.86
N ALA A 26 3.28 50.59 15.89
CA ALA A 26 4.35 50.42 14.90
C ALA A 26 3.75 49.90 13.57
N GLN A 27 3.69 50.84 12.63
CA GLN A 27 3.76 50.77 11.17
C GLN A 27 3.46 49.46 10.42
N SER A 28 2.49 49.58 9.51
CA SER A 28 2.29 48.76 8.32
C SER A 28 3.57 48.73 7.47
N GLU A 29 4.18 47.56 7.32
CA GLU A 29 5.11 47.28 6.23
C GLU A 29 4.40 46.53 5.09
N ALA A 30 4.76 46.94 3.88
CA ALA A 30 4.19 46.55 2.62
C ALA A 30 4.48 45.08 2.28
N ALA A 31 3.68 44.54 1.37
CA ALA A 31 3.92 43.25 0.73
C ALA A 31 5.38 43.18 0.24
N SER A 32 6.16 42.27 0.85
CA SER A 32 7.52 41.96 0.45
C SER A 32 7.49 41.00 -0.73
N ASP A 33 8.31 41.33 -1.72
CA ASP A 33 8.54 40.63 -2.98
C ASP A 33 8.85 39.13 -2.82
N ALA A 34 8.56 38.37 -3.88
CA ALA A 34 8.91 36.96 -4.03
C ALA A 34 10.41 36.73 -3.78
N PRO A 35 10.80 35.65 -3.07
CA PRO A 35 12.20 35.41 -2.75
C PRO A 35 12.98 35.08 -4.03
N THR A 36 14.04 35.86 -4.24
CA THR A 36 15.05 35.67 -5.27
C THR A 36 15.81 34.35 -5.09
N VAL A 37 16.04 33.67 -6.21
CA VAL A 37 16.87 32.47 -6.36
C VAL A 37 18.28 32.72 -5.80
N ASN A 38 18.77 31.81 -4.94
CA ASN A 38 20.12 31.71 -4.34
C ASN A 38 20.45 32.53 -3.08
N GLU A 39 19.75 32.27 -1.96
CA GLU A 39 20.36 32.41 -0.63
C GLU A 39 20.92 31.04 -0.16
N PRO A 40 22.11 30.99 0.46
CA PRO A 40 22.68 29.75 0.98
C PRO A 40 21.78 29.19 2.09
N ILE A 41 21.26 27.98 1.89
CA ILE A 41 20.48 27.28 2.91
C ILE A 41 21.44 26.96 4.06
N GLU A 42 21.22 27.57 5.22
CA GLU A 42 21.93 27.19 6.46
C GLU A 42 21.39 25.82 6.91
N ILE A 43 22.03 24.76 6.43
CA ILE A 43 21.62 23.37 6.70
C ILE A 43 21.83 23.03 8.18
N TRP A 44 22.91 23.52 8.77
CA TRP A 44 23.39 23.12 10.09
C TRP A 44 23.22 24.23 11.13
N THR A 45 22.23 24.10 12.01
CA THR A 45 21.96 25.05 13.09
C THR A 45 22.19 24.39 14.45
N HIS A 46 21.76 23.14 14.61
CA HIS A 46 21.67 22.47 15.91
C HIS A 46 22.73 21.40 16.14
N SER A 47 23.49 21.00 15.12
CA SER A 47 24.56 20.01 15.20
C SER A 47 25.97 20.57 15.04
N GLN A 48 26.96 19.78 15.45
CA GLN A 48 28.38 19.97 15.15
C GLN A 48 28.98 18.68 14.57
N PRO A 49 29.94 18.77 13.63
CA PRO A 49 30.60 17.59 13.08
C PRO A 49 31.49 16.92 14.12
N ILE A 50 31.60 15.59 14.02
CA ILE A 50 32.63 14.83 14.72
C ILE A 50 33.95 15.00 13.95
N ASP A 51 35.03 15.21 14.69
CA ASP A 51 36.37 15.31 14.10
C ASP A 51 36.75 14.00 13.40
N ALA A 52 37.30 14.07 12.19
CA ALA A 52 37.59 12.89 11.38
C ALA A 52 38.57 11.91 12.06
N ALA A 53 39.57 12.42 12.79
CA ALA A 53 40.52 11.57 13.53
C ALA A 53 39.87 10.92 14.77
N THR A 54 38.83 11.55 15.32
CA THR A 54 38.01 10.98 16.40
C THR A 54 37.01 9.95 15.86
N GLN A 55 36.45 10.22 14.67
CA GLN A 55 35.51 9.31 14.01
C GLN A 55 36.17 8.00 13.60
N GLN A 56 37.41 8.04 13.11
CA GLN A 56 38.16 6.85 12.67
C GLN A 56 38.73 5.98 13.83
N GLN A 57 38.46 6.33 15.08
CA GLN A 57 38.84 5.50 16.23
C GLN A 57 37.91 4.28 16.38
N ASN A 58 38.38 3.25 17.10
CA ASN A 58 37.60 2.06 17.46
C ASN A 58 37.04 1.24 16.28
N ASP A 59 37.75 1.20 15.14
CA ASP A 59 37.34 0.45 13.93
C ASP A 59 36.04 0.95 13.27
N CYS A 60 35.70 2.23 13.45
CA CYS A 60 34.63 2.85 12.65
C CYS A 60 35.12 3.04 11.20
N PHE A 61 34.38 2.50 10.23
CA PHE A 61 34.78 2.48 8.83
C PHE A 61 33.84 3.24 7.90
N THR A 62 32.88 3.99 8.44
CA THR A 62 31.98 4.82 7.61
C THR A 62 32.75 5.83 6.79
N THR A 63 32.27 6.06 5.57
CA THR A 63 32.75 7.09 4.65
C THR A 63 31.99 8.42 4.82
N LEU A 64 30.90 8.43 5.59
CA LEU A 64 30.02 9.57 5.77
C LEU A 64 30.43 10.41 7.00
N THR A 65 30.21 11.72 6.95
CA THR A 65 30.57 12.61 8.06
C THR A 65 29.53 12.54 9.17
N ALA A 66 29.91 12.04 10.35
CA ALA A 66 29.02 12.02 11.51
C ALA A 66 28.85 13.42 12.12
N ARG A 67 27.65 13.71 12.61
CA ARG A 67 27.35 14.94 13.36
C ARG A 67 26.57 14.60 14.62
N ILE A 68 26.82 15.35 15.69
CA ILE A 68 26.09 15.23 16.96
C ILE A 68 25.34 16.53 17.26
N HIS A 69 24.14 16.40 17.78
CA HIS A 69 23.35 17.53 18.26
C HIS A 69 24.06 18.26 19.43
N LYS A 70 24.13 19.60 19.37
CA LYS A 70 24.83 20.46 20.36
C LYS A 70 24.25 20.33 21.77
N TYR A 71 22.98 19.98 21.87
CA TYR A 71 22.25 19.79 23.12
C TYR A 71 22.09 18.30 23.49
N ASP A 72 23.13 17.49 23.33
CA ASP A 72 23.11 16.05 23.64
C ASP A 72 22.57 15.73 25.05
N HIS A 73 22.91 16.56 26.03
CA HIS A 73 22.36 16.46 27.39
C HIS A 73 20.82 16.51 27.45
N VAL A 74 20.14 17.15 26.48
CA VAL A 74 18.67 17.17 26.38
C VAL A 74 18.14 15.84 25.86
N ALA A 75 18.82 15.23 24.88
CA ALA A 75 18.48 13.88 24.43
C ALA A 75 18.67 12.87 25.57
N GLN A 76 19.76 13.00 26.33
CA GLN A 76 20.02 12.16 27.50
C GLN A 76 18.91 12.30 28.56
N ARG A 77 18.45 13.52 28.86
CA ARG A 77 17.29 13.72 29.74
C ARG A 77 16.04 12.99 29.26
N GLY A 78 15.81 12.94 27.94
CA GLY A 78 14.68 12.19 27.35
C GLY A 78 14.79 10.69 27.61
N SER A 79 15.98 10.12 27.46
CA SER A 79 16.28 8.73 27.82
C SER A 79 16.13 8.45 29.32
N ASP A 80 16.65 9.34 30.16
CA ASP A 80 16.57 9.18 31.62
C ASP A 80 15.11 9.22 32.09
N ARG A 81 14.33 10.19 31.57
CA ARG A 81 12.89 10.30 31.81
C ARG A 81 12.13 9.05 31.37
N PHE A 82 12.48 8.48 30.22
CA PHE A 82 11.87 7.24 29.73
C PHE A 82 12.12 6.07 30.70
N LEU A 83 13.36 5.92 31.19
CA LEU A 83 13.69 4.86 32.15
C LEU A 83 12.95 5.04 33.47
N GLU A 84 12.86 6.27 34.00
CA GLU A 84 12.07 6.57 35.21
C GLU A 84 10.60 6.15 35.04
N ASP A 85 10.02 6.49 33.89
CA ASP A 85 8.63 6.17 33.57
C ASP A 85 8.41 4.67 33.34
N LEU A 86 9.36 3.98 32.69
CA LEU A 86 9.33 2.53 32.48
C LEU A 86 9.42 1.79 33.82
N THR A 87 10.35 2.18 34.70
CA THR A 87 10.49 1.60 36.04
C THR A 87 9.25 1.84 36.90
N ALA A 88 8.63 3.02 36.82
CA ALA A 88 7.38 3.29 37.52
C ALA A 88 6.19 2.47 36.99
N THR A 89 6.24 2.02 35.73
CA THR A 89 5.16 1.27 35.08
C THR A 89 5.30 -0.25 35.26
N LEU A 90 6.53 -0.76 35.36
CA LEU A 90 6.83 -2.18 35.56
C LEU A 90 7.07 -2.48 37.06
N ASP A 91 6.06 -3.03 37.73
CA ASP A 91 6.04 -3.32 39.18
C ASP A 91 6.87 -4.58 39.58
N SER A 92 8.07 -4.80 38.97
CA SER A 92 8.92 -5.97 39.23
C SER A 92 10.39 -5.62 39.55
N GLU A 93 11.05 -6.46 40.35
CA GLU A 93 12.51 -6.41 40.63
C GLU A 93 13.37 -6.45 39.35
N GLU A 94 12.82 -6.83 38.18
CA GLU A 94 13.52 -6.84 36.89
C GLU A 94 13.78 -5.44 36.31
N ALA A 95 13.05 -4.42 36.79
CA ALA A 95 13.19 -3.03 36.32
C ALA A 95 14.45 -2.32 36.87
N LYS A 96 15.13 -2.89 37.86
CA LYS A 96 16.21 -2.23 38.61
C LYS A 96 17.59 -2.23 37.92
N SER A 97 17.74 -2.86 36.75
CA SER A 97 19.04 -3.10 36.12
C SER A 97 19.10 -2.75 34.61
N LYS A 98 18.25 -1.87 34.09
CA LYS A 98 18.32 -1.50 32.66
C LYS A 98 18.99 -0.15 32.45
N THR A 99 20.18 -0.20 31.85
CA THR A 99 20.82 0.94 31.19
C THR A 99 20.01 1.35 29.97
N SER A 100 20.01 2.65 29.65
CA SER A 100 19.31 3.19 28.48
C SER A 100 19.85 2.56 27.19
N TYR A 101 18.95 2.27 26.25
CA TYR A 101 19.31 1.67 24.97
C TYR A 101 20.06 2.65 24.06
N LEU A 102 19.85 3.96 24.28
CA LEU A 102 20.42 5.05 23.49
C LEU A 102 21.69 5.66 24.10
N THR A 103 22.04 5.35 25.35
CA THR A 103 23.19 5.97 26.03
C THR A 103 24.52 5.35 25.60
N SER A 104 25.51 6.19 25.31
CA SER A 104 26.89 5.76 25.05
C SER A 104 27.92 6.77 25.59
N PRO A 105 29.21 6.41 25.71
CA PRO A 105 30.27 7.36 26.10
C PRO A 105 30.46 8.52 25.13
N VAL A 106 30.03 8.36 23.87
CA VAL A 106 30.18 9.39 22.82
C VAL A 106 28.93 10.25 22.65
N GLY A 107 27.87 9.99 23.43
CA GLY A 107 26.60 10.73 23.40
C GLY A 107 25.37 9.82 23.25
N ASN A 108 24.20 10.43 23.28
CA ASN A 108 22.91 9.74 23.12
C ASN A 108 22.63 9.45 21.63
N TYR A 109 22.12 8.25 21.31
CA TYR A 109 21.82 7.83 19.93
C TYR A 109 20.89 8.81 19.22
N ALA A 110 19.90 9.38 19.91
CA ALA A 110 18.98 10.35 19.32
C ALA A 110 19.69 11.63 18.84
N SER A 111 20.81 12.01 19.46
CA SER A 111 21.63 13.15 19.05
C SER A 111 22.38 12.92 17.74
N PHE A 112 22.65 11.66 17.40
CA PHE A 112 23.26 11.25 16.12
C PHE A 112 22.21 10.91 15.06
N LEU A 113 21.09 10.33 15.49
CA LEU A 113 19.98 9.94 14.62
C LEU A 113 19.18 11.15 14.12
N TYR A 114 19.04 12.19 14.94
CA TYR A 114 18.34 13.44 14.59
C TYR A 114 19.22 14.66 14.85
N PRO A 115 20.33 14.82 14.10
CA PRO A 115 21.36 15.81 14.43
C PRO A 115 20.85 17.26 14.32
N GLU A 116 19.83 17.52 13.49
CA GLU A 116 19.21 18.84 13.34
C GLU A 116 17.81 18.96 13.98
N CYS A 117 17.49 18.07 14.93
CA CYS A 117 16.24 18.15 15.69
C CYS A 117 16.06 19.54 16.33
N MET A 118 14.83 20.06 16.32
CA MET A 118 14.49 21.28 17.05
C MET A 118 14.75 21.06 18.55
N PRO A 119 15.52 21.93 19.23
CA PRO A 119 15.90 21.72 20.64
C PRO A 119 14.72 21.48 21.59
N GLU A 120 13.57 22.10 21.32
CA GLU A 120 12.32 21.93 22.06
C GLU A 120 11.63 20.57 21.83
N ARG A 121 11.93 19.87 20.74
CA ARG A 121 11.38 18.53 20.42
C ARG A 121 12.33 17.40 20.83
N LEU A 122 13.61 17.69 21.03
CA LEU A 122 14.67 16.68 21.21
C LEU A 122 14.44 15.75 22.40
N GLU A 123 14.00 16.27 23.55
CA GLU A 123 13.74 15.44 24.73
C GLU A 123 12.64 14.40 24.47
N LEU A 124 11.56 14.82 23.81
CA LEU A 124 10.44 13.95 23.45
C LEU A 124 10.81 12.96 22.34
N VAL A 125 11.58 13.39 21.34
CA VAL A 125 12.08 12.51 20.28
C VAL A 125 13.00 11.41 20.85
N ALA A 126 13.88 11.75 21.79
CA ALA A 126 14.71 10.76 22.48
C ALA A 126 13.86 9.78 23.31
N TYR A 127 12.87 10.28 24.06
CA TYR A 127 11.92 9.43 24.80
C TYR A 127 11.19 8.44 23.88
N LEU A 128 10.63 8.92 22.76
CA LEU A 128 9.92 8.08 21.80
C LEU A 128 10.87 7.08 21.14
N THR A 129 12.11 7.46 20.87
CA THR A 129 13.13 6.55 20.33
C THR A 129 13.47 5.44 21.33
N GLU A 130 13.55 5.69 22.63
CA GLU A 130 13.69 4.63 23.66
C GLU A 130 12.47 3.70 23.67
N LEU A 131 11.26 4.26 23.65
CA LEU A 131 10.01 3.49 23.60
C LEU A 131 9.99 2.54 22.39
N GLY A 132 10.51 3.01 21.26
CA GLY A 132 10.71 2.24 20.04
C GLY A 132 11.71 1.09 20.17
N ASN A 133 12.43 0.93 21.27
CA ASN A 133 13.39 -0.16 21.47
C ASN A 133 13.00 -1.14 22.59
N VAL A 134 11.81 -0.96 23.19
CA VAL A 134 11.27 -1.91 24.17
C VAL A 134 10.74 -3.14 23.44
N HIS A 135 11.49 -4.23 23.45
CA HIS A 135 11.04 -5.53 22.93
C HIS A 135 10.55 -6.45 24.04
N ASP A 136 9.68 -7.40 23.66
CA ASP A 136 9.16 -8.43 24.55
C ASP A 136 10.08 -9.65 24.47
N ASP A 137 10.81 -9.97 25.55
CA ASP A 137 11.78 -11.09 25.52
C ASP A 137 11.09 -12.47 25.48
N HIS A 138 9.75 -12.51 25.64
CA HIS A 138 8.97 -13.75 25.77
C HIS A 138 8.21 -14.18 24.51
N ALA A 139 8.25 -13.40 23.43
CA ALA A 139 7.46 -13.73 22.23
C ALA A 139 8.01 -14.93 21.44
N ASP A 140 9.27 -15.32 21.64
CA ASP A 140 9.91 -16.41 20.89
C ASP A 140 9.99 -17.74 21.65
N SER A 141 9.50 -17.81 22.89
CA SER A 141 9.53 -19.06 23.67
C SER A 141 8.19 -19.81 23.67
N LYS A 142 7.71 -20.28 22.51
CA LYS A 142 6.74 -21.40 22.49
C LYS A 142 7.00 -22.37 21.34
N ASN A 143 7.53 -23.52 21.74
CA ASN A 143 7.04 -24.87 21.49
C ASN A 143 6.52 -25.21 20.08
N THR A 144 7.17 -26.21 19.50
CA THR A 144 6.61 -27.17 18.55
C THR A 144 5.12 -27.46 18.85
N PRO A 145 4.23 -27.40 17.85
CA PRO A 145 2.80 -27.56 18.08
C PRO A 145 2.49 -29.02 18.39
N THR A 146 2.20 -29.33 19.65
CA THR A 146 1.37 -30.49 20.00
C THR A 146 -0.09 -30.07 19.92
N ALA A 147 -0.84 -30.73 19.03
CA ALA A 147 -2.27 -30.56 18.90
C ALA A 147 -2.97 -30.97 20.21
N ASP A 148 -3.52 -29.99 20.93
CA ASP A 148 -4.79 -30.05 21.68
C ASP A 148 -4.82 -29.02 22.81
N LYS A 149 -5.22 -27.77 22.49
CA LYS A 149 -6.12 -26.86 23.24
C LYS A 149 -5.85 -25.38 22.88
N PRO A 150 -6.90 -24.55 22.78
CA PRO A 150 -6.73 -23.10 22.63
C PRO A 150 -6.32 -22.49 23.98
N GLU A 151 -5.07 -22.03 24.11
CA GLU A 151 -4.63 -21.21 25.24
C GLU A 151 -4.97 -19.74 24.95
N GLU A 152 -5.63 -19.07 25.91
CA GLU A 152 -5.89 -17.63 25.89
C GLU A 152 -4.57 -16.84 25.76
N LEU A 153 -4.50 -15.93 24.78
CA LEU A 153 -3.41 -14.97 24.60
C LEU A 153 -3.43 -13.95 25.75
N VAL A 154 -2.65 -14.21 26.81
CA VAL A 154 -2.40 -13.22 27.86
C VAL A 154 -1.39 -12.19 27.32
N GLU A 155 -1.80 -10.93 27.18
CA GLU A 155 -0.90 -9.82 26.80
C GLU A 155 0.27 -9.71 27.80
N SER A 156 1.49 -9.60 27.29
CA SER A 156 2.70 -9.45 28.12
C SER A 156 2.69 -8.13 28.91
N PRO A 157 3.19 -8.11 30.16
CA PRO A 157 3.37 -6.89 30.94
C PRO A 157 4.14 -5.78 30.20
N ARG A 158 5.06 -6.14 29.29
CA ARG A 158 5.83 -5.17 28.49
C ARG A 158 4.99 -4.54 27.37
N ALA A 159 4.09 -5.31 26.75
CA ALA A 159 3.16 -4.77 25.76
C ALA A 159 2.19 -3.77 26.40
N GLU A 160 1.68 -4.09 27.59
CA GLU A 160 0.83 -3.18 28.36
C GLU A 160 1.59 -1.92 28.81
N ALA A 161 2.84 -2.07 29.26
CA ALA A 161 3.70 -0.95 29.63
C ALA A 161 3.98 -0.02 28.43
N ARG A 162 4.29 -0.57 27.23
CA ARG A 162 4.48 0.23 26.01
C ARG A 162 3.26 1.10 25.70
N LYS A 163 2.06 0.54 25.78
CA LYS A 163 0.80 1.26 25.53
C LYS A 163 0.61 2.40 26.55
N LYS A 164 0.81 2.12 27.84
CA LYS A 164 0.72 3.12 28.92
C LYS A 164 1.72 4.27 28.73
N LEU A 165 2.96 3.95 28.36
CA LEU A 165 4.02 4.94 28.15
C LEU A 165 3.76 5.81 26.91
N LEU A 166 3.24 5.23 25.82
CA LEU A 166 2.83 5.98 24.62
C LEU A 166 1.65 6.92 24.93
N ASP A 167 0.63 6.43 25.65
CA ASP A 167 -0.53 7.22 26.03
C ASP A 167 -0.14 8.37 26.98
N LYS A 168 0.87 8.18 27.83
CA LYS A 168 1.39 9.22 28.74
C LYS A 168 1.95 10.42 27.99
N VAL A 169 2.75 10.20 26.94
CA VAL A 169 3.39 11.27 26.16
C VAL A 169 2.52 11.81 25.02
N THR A 170 1.37 11.19 24.77
CA THR A 170 0.38 11.64 23.77
C THR A 170 -0.08 13.09 24.00
N GLY A 171 -0.22 13.51 25.27
CA GLY A 171 -0.65 14.87 25.61
C GLY A 171 0.41 15.96 25.38
N GLU A 172 1.68 15.59 25.15
CA GLU A 172 2.78 16.52 24.87
C GLU A 172 2.99 16.73 23.37
N LEU A 173 2.34 15.92 22.54
CA LEU A 173 2.36 16.05 21.10
C LEU A 173 1.28 17.05 20.62
N THR A 174 1.62 17.95 19.71
CA THR A 174 0.67 18.91 19.12
C THR A 174 -0.35 18.23 18.20
N ASP A 175 -1.56 18.80 18.07
CA ASP A 175 -2.78 18.16 17.51
C ASP A 175 -2.64 17.41 16.17
N LYS A 176 -1.75 17.78 15.24
CA LYS A 176 -1.66 17.13 13.91
C LYS A 176 -0.46 16.19 13.77
N ASP A 177 0.73 16.66 14.10
CA ASP A 177 1.96 15.84 14.02
C ASP A 177 1.97 14.73 15.07
N GLY A 178 1.31 14.96 16.22
CA GLY A 178 1.18 13.98 17.29
C GLY A 178 0.35 12.76 16.93
N LEU A 179 -0.78 12.99 16.25
CA LEU A 179 -1.66 11.90 15.81
C LEU A 179 -0.95 10.98 14.81
N GLU A 180 -0.17 11.52 13.88
CA GLU A 180 0.58 10.72 12.91
C GLU A 180 1.67 9.86 13.58
N ILE A 181 2.38 10.40 14.58
CA ILE A 181 3.36 9.63 15.36
C ILE A 181 2.65 8.51 16.12
N ILE A 182 1.56 8.83 16.83
CA ILE A 182 0.81 7.86 17.63
C ILE A 182 0.24 6.75 16.74
N ASP A 183 -0.34 7.11 15.59
CA ASP A 183 -0.85 6.16 14.62
C ASP A 183 0.27 5.28 14.07
N CYS A 184 1.46 5.84 13.79
CA CYS A 184 2.60 5.06 13.32
C CYS A 184 3.09 4.07 14.39
N TYR A 185 3.19 4.48 15.65
CA TYR A 185 3.55 3.57 16.75
C TYR A 185 2.49 2.48 16.97
N ARG A 186 1.19 2.82 16.87
CA ARG A 186 0.10 1.86 17.07
C ARG A 186 -0.08 0.88 15.91
N SER A 187 0.06 1.35 14.67
CA SER A 187 -0.20 0.56 13.46
C SER A 187 1.02 -0.19 12.92
N ASN A 188 2.23 0.32 13.13
CA ASN A 188 3.44 -0.25 12.52
C ASN A 188 4.44 -0.84 13.52
N TRP A 189 4.39 -0.46 14.81
CA TRP A 189 5.37 -0.93 15.81
C TRP A 189 4.81 -1.91 16.84
N LEU A 190 3.53 -1.77 17.21
CA LEU A 190 2.88 -2.70 18.15
C LEU A 190 2.48 -4.04 17.51
N VAL A 191 2.54 -4.16 16.18
CA VAL A 191 2.33 -5.41 15.47
C VAL A 191 3.68 -5.89 14.97
N THR A 192 4.33 -6.81 15.69
CA THR A 192 5.63 -7.39 15.30
C THR A 192 5.43 -8.41 14.17
N PRO A 193 5.79 -8.10 12.91
CA PRO A 193 5.75 -9.08 11.85
C PRO A 193 6.87 -10.11 12.04
N ASP A 194 6.74 -11.27 11.40
CA ASP A 194 7.73 -12.35 11.46
C ASP A 194 9.16 -11.84 11.27
N VAL A 195 10.05 -12.31 12.14
CA VAL A 195 11.49 -12.00 12.09
C VAL A 195 12.04 -12.51 10.75
N PRO A 196 12.67 -11.65 9.91
CA PRO A 196 13.28 -12.10 8.67
C PRO A 196 14.47 -13.01 8.95
N THR A 197 14.44 -14.22 8.38
CA THR A 197 15.49 -15.25 8.48
C THR A 197 15.80 -15.82 7.10
N ALA A 198 16.86 -16.62 6.96
CA ALA A 198 17.15 -17.28 5.68
C ALA A 198 16.02 -18.22 5.22
N ASP A 199 15.27 -18.81 6.15
CA ASP A 199 14.20 -19.76 5.84
C ASP A 199 12.96 -19.11 5.21
N ASN A 200 12.73 -17.81 5.45
CA ASN A 200 11.54 -17.09 4.98
C ASN A 200 11.84 -15.97 3.98
N CYS A 201 13.10 -15.78 3.61
CA CYS A 201 13.56 -14.77 2.67
C CYS A 201 14.20 -15.43 1.44
N ALA A 202 13.68 -15.16 0.24
CA ALA A 202 14.17 -15.80 -1.00
C ALA A 202 15.52 -15.26 -1.50
N ASN A 203 15.90 -14.05 -1.07
CA ASN A 203 17.16 -13.39 -1.41
C ASN A 203 17.36 -12.15 -0.49
N LEU A 204 18.48 -11.45 -0.67
CA LEU A 204 18.82 -10.27 0.14
C LEU A 204 17.83 -9.10 -0.02
N ASP A 205 17.20 -8.94 -1.18
CA ASP A 205 16.21 -7.88 -1.39
C ASP A 205 14.89 -8.18 -0.66
N ASP A 206 14.47 -9.45 -0.63
CA ASP A 206 13.34 -9.91 0.18
C ASP A 206 13.64 -9.77 1.69
N TYR A 207 14.87 -10.10 2.10
CA TYR A 207 15.33 -9.86 3.47
C TYR A 207 15.19 -8.37 3.87
N VAL A 208 15.69 -7.45 3.04
CA VAL A 208 15.58 -6.00 3.28
C VAL A 208 14.11 -5.56 3.30
N ALA A 209 13.28 -6.06 2.38
CA ALA A 209 11.86 -5.72 2.33
C ALA A 209 11.11 -6.11 3.62
N ARG A 210 11.40 -7.29 4.17
CA ARG A 210 10.86 -7.74 5.45
C ARG A 210 11.48 -7.01 6.63
N ARG A 211 12.78 -6.67 6.57
CA ARG A 211 13.46 -5.87 7.58
C ARG A 211 12.83 -4.48 7.73
N ARG A 212 12.33 -3.86 6.66
CA ARG A 212 11.55 -2.60 6.73
C ARG A 212 10.32 -2.70 7.62
N LEU A 213 9.60 -3.82 7.53
CA LEU A 213 8.40 -4.08 8.33
C LEU A 213 8.77 -4.37 9.79
N ASN A 214 9.84 -5.13 10.01
CA ASN A 214 10.27 -5.56 11.35
C ASN A 214 11.04 -4.48 12.14
N ALA A 215 11.80 -3.61 11.46
CA ALA A 215 12.67 -2.61 12.09
C ALA A 215 11.98 -1.28 12.41
N GLY A 216 10.67 -1.15 12.15
CA GLY A 216 9.91 0.06 12.49
C GLY A 216 10.37 1.31 11.76
N ILE A 217 10.95 1.17 10.56
CA ILE A 217 11.60 2.27 9.84
C ILE A 217 10.64 3.43 9.50
N ASP A 218 9.35 3.13 9.32
CA ASP A 218 8.30 4.13 9.10
C ASP A 218 8.12 5.07 10.31
N VAL A 219 8.34 4.55 11.53
CA VAL A 219 8.33 5.34 12.76
C VAL A 219 9.49 6.32 12.75
N TYR A 220 10.68 5.89 12.34
CA TYR A 220 11.85 6.75 12.18
C TYR A 220 11.58 7.88 11.18
N TRP A 221 11.04 7.59 10.00
CA TRP A 221 10.75 8.62 8.99
C TRP A 221 9.75 9.67 9.51
N THR A 222 8.73 9.22 10.25
CA THR A 222 7.72 10.09 10.85
C THR A 222 8.33 10.95 11.96
N LEU A 223 9.11 10.34 12.86
CA LEU A 223 9.82 11.06 13.92
C LEU A 223 10.84 12.05 13.37
N MET A 224 11.54 11.71 12.29
CA MET A 224 12.50 12.61 11.67
C MET A 224 11.80 13.82 11.04
N GLY A 225 10.63 13.63 10.43
CA GLY A 225 9.81 14.75 9.95
C GLY A 225 9.37 15.67 11.10
N PHE A 226 8.94 15.07 12.21
CA PHE A 226 8.60 15.81 13.43
C PHE A 226 9.81 16.51 14.05
N ALA A 227 10.95 15.84 14.19
CA ALA A 227 12.17 16.40 14.77
C ALA A 227 12.60 17.70 14.07
N HIS A 228 12.49 17.74 12.74
CA HIS A 228 12.91 18.88 11.92
C HIS A 228 11.79 19.90 11.63
N GLY A 229 10.55 19.64 12.06
CA GLY A 229 9.40 20.46 11.70
C GLY A 229 9.10 20.47 10.20
N THR A 230 9.56 19.46 9.47
CA THR A 230 9.40 19.34 8.01
C THR A 230 8.58 18.10 7.68
N ARG A 231 7.40 18.30 7.07
CA ARG A 231 6.55 17.19 6.64
C ARG A 231 6.87 16.81 5.18
N LEU A 232 7.20 15.54 4.98
CA LEU A 232 7.27 14.96 3.65
C LEU A 232 5.87 14.51 3.24
N GLY A 233 5.29 15.17 2.23
CA GLY A 233 4.06 14.68 1.61
C GLY A 233 4.29 13.38 0.82
N LYS A 234 3.21 12.75 0.35
CA LYS A 234 3.31 11.54 -0.50
C LYS A 234 4.11 11.78 -1.78
N GLU A 235 4.00 12.99 -2.35
CA GLU A 235 4.74 13.41 -3.54
C GLU A 235 6.23 13.61 -3.22
N ASP A 236 6.55 14.32 -2.13
CA ASP A 236 7.93 14.50 -1.65
C ASP A 236 8.61 13.14 -1.40
N GLN A 237 7.89 12.21 -0.77
CA GLN A 237 8.37 10.85 -0.50
C GLN A 237 8.62 10.04 -1.77
N ALA A 238 7.83 10.24 -2.83
CA ALA A 238 8.03 9.55 -4.10
C ALA A 238 9.29 10.05 -4.80
N ILE A 239 9.55 11.35 -4.74
CA ILE A 239 10.73 12.00 -5.34
C ILE A 239 12.02 11.49 -4.69
N VAL A 240 12.04 11.36 -3.35
CA VAL A 240 13.26 10.98 -2.61
C VAL A 240 13.40 9.48 -2.35
N ARG A 241 12.43 8.66 -2.79
CA ARG A 241 12.34 7.23 -2.45
C ARG A 241 13.59 6.45 -2.83
N ASP A 242 14.14 6.72 -4.01
CA ASP A 242 15.28 5.98 -4.52
C ASP A 242 16.53 6.19 -3.66
N ALA A 243 16.77 7.41 -3.18
CA ALA A 243 17.84 7.70 -2.21
C ALA A 243 17.55 7.07 -0.84
N LEU A 244 16.28 7.06 -0.41
CA LEU A 244 15.90 6.41 0.85
C LEU A 244 16.19 4.91 0.87
N ASP A 245 15.99 4.22 -0.24
CA ASP A 245 16.22 2.77 -0.32
C ASP A 245 17.67 2.38 0.04
N ALA A 246 18.65 3.16 -0.42
CA ALA A 246 20.05 2.95 -0.07
C ALA A 246 20.34 3.29 1.40
N ALA A 247 19.76 4.39 1.92
CA ALA A 247 19.91 4.78 3.31
C ALA A 247 19.38 3.73 4.29
N GLU A 248 18.21 3.14 4.01
CA GLU A 248 17.62 2.10 4.86
C GLU A 248 18.50 0.86 4.96
N ARG A 249 19.08 0.41 3.83
CA ARG A 249 20.05 -0.70 3.81
C ARG A 249 21.27 -0.40 4.68
N THR A 250 21.84 0.80 4.55
CA THR A 250 22.96 1.24 5.40
C THR A 250 22.57 1.19 6.89
N MET A 251 21.39 1.69 7.26
CA MET A 251 20.94 1.68 8.66
C MET A 251 20.80 0.25 9.22
N PHE A 252 20.14 -0.65 8.48
CA PHE A 252 19.93 -2.03 8.93
C PHE A 252 21.24 -2.79 9.06
N PHE A 253 22.06 -2.78 8.01
CA PHE A 253 23.29 -3.57 7.99
C PHE A 253 24.32 -3.05 8.99
N THR A 254 24.36 -1.74 9.22
CA THR A 254 25.21 -1.16 10.28
C THR A 254 24.79 -1.65 11.67
N ASN A 255 23.49 -1.70 11.95
CA ASN A 255 22.99 -2.24 13.21
C ASN A 255 23.36 -3.72 13.36
N ASP A 256 23.08 -4.51 12.33
CA ASP A 256 23.31 -5.96 12.30
C ASP A 256 24.81 -6.31 12.45
N TYR A 257 25.70 -5.53 11.81
CA TYR A 257 27.15 -5.74 11.88
C TYR A 257 27.69 -5.65 13.30
N TYR A 258 27.28 -4.61 14.04
CA TYR A 258 27.75 -4.38 15.41
C TYR A 258 26.95 -5.19 16.44
N SER A 259 25.71 -5.58 16.15
CA SER A 259 24.90 -6.42 17.05
C SER A 259 25.28 -7.90 17.01
N TRP A 260 25.89 -8.37 15.93
CA TRP A 260 26.17 -9.78 15.69
C TRP A 260 26.92 -10.52 16.83
N PRO A 261 27.99 -10.00 17.45
CA PRO A 261 28.69 -10.70 18.53
C PRO A 261 27.80 -11.07 19.72
N LYS A 262 26.79 -10.23 19.98
CA LYS A 262 25.79 -10.46 21.01
C LYS A 262 24.69 -11.39 20.49
N GLU A 263 24.13 -11.09 19.34
CA GLU A 263 22.99 -11.80 18.77
C GLU A 263 23.32 -13.26 18.43
N LYS A 264 24.56 -13.59 18.04
CA LYS A 264 24.96 -14.99 17.78
C LYS A 264 24.81 -15.91 19.00
N ARG A 265 24.91 -15.38 20.22
CA ARG A 265 24.65 -16.12 21.47
C ARG A 265 23.16 -16.35 21.73
N GLU A 266 22.31 -15.62 21.02
CA GLU A 266 20.85 -15.66 21.14
C GLU A 266 20.20 -16.46 20.01
N VAL A 267 20.91 -16.76 18.92
CA VAL A 267 20.39 -17.56 17.78
C VAL A 267 19.85 -18.93 18.22
N LYS A 268 20.47 -19.57 19.22
CA LYS A 268 19.97 -20.83 19.79
C LYS A 268 18.72 -20.67 20.66
N LYS A 269 18.42 -19.44 21.11
CA LYS A 269 17.34 -19.13 22.07
C LYS A 269 16.12 -18.49 21.41
N ARG A 270 16.31 -17.78 20.31
CA ARG A 270 15.26 -17.05 19.58
C ARG A 270 15.62 -16.82 18.12
N ARG A 271 14.63 -16.47 17.31
CA ARG A 271 14.87 -16.04 15.92
C ARG A 271 15.56 -14.67 15.92
N VAL A 272 16.56 -14.53 15.06
CA VAL A 272 17.38 -13.30 14.97
C VAL A 272 17.35 -12.79 13.54
N ALA A 273 16.92 -11.54 13.37
CA ALA A 273 17.04 -10.81 12.12
C ALA A 273 18.41 -10.14 12.04
N ASN A 274 19.37 -10.83 11.42
CA ASN A 274 20.71 -10.30 11.20
C ASN A 274 21.24 -10.69 9.82
N VAL A 275 21.69 -9.71 9.02
CA VAL A 275 22.20 -9.95 7.66
C VAL A 275 23.41 -10.90 7.64
N ILE A 276 24.25 -10.93 8.68
CA ILE A 276 25.39 -11.86 8.78
C ILE A 276 24.87 -13.28 8.87
N LEU A 277 23.89 -13.55 9.75
CA LEU A 277 23.25 -14.86 9.85
C LEU A 277 22.57 -15.26 8.53
N PHE A 278 21.89 -14.31 7.88
CA PHE A 278 21.26 -14.52 6.59
C PHE A 278 22.28 -14.94 5.53
N LEU A 279 23.42 -14.25 5.42
CA LEU A 279 24.48 -14.58 4.46
C LEU A 279 25.14 -15.93 4.76
N MET A 280 25.39 -16.24 6.04
CA MET A 280 25.93 -17.54 6.45
C MET A 280 25.02 -18.69 6.00
N GLN A 281 23.71 -18.57 6.22
CA GLN A 281 22.73 -19.62 5.93
C GLN A 281 22.35 -19.70 4.45
N HIS A 282 22.18 -18.55 3.78
CA HIS A 282 21.67 -18.50 2.41
C HIS A 282 22.78 -18.63 1.36
N GLN A 283 24.02 -18.25 1.70
CA GLN A 283 25.15 -18.29 0.77
C GLN A 283 26.27 -19.24 1.22
N ASN A 284 26.03 -20.05 2.27
CA ASN A 284 27.00 -20.98 2.85
C ASN A 284 28.36 -20.33 3.16
N MET A 285 28.35 -19.09 3.65
CA MET A 285 29.55 -18.34 4.00
C MET A 285 30.02 -18.65 5.43
N SER A 286 31.33 -18.59 5.67
CA SER A 286 31.87 -18.57 7.03
C SER A 286 31.45 -17.31 7.79
N GLU A 287 31.51 -17.31 9.12
CA GLU A 287 31.19 -16.10 9.92
C GLU A 287 32.07 -14.91 9.50
N ASP A 288 33.37 -15.14 9.28
CA ASP A 288 34.32 -14.09 8.92
C ASP A 288 34.08 -13.56 7.50
N ASP A 289 33.73 -14.43 6.55
CA ASP A 289 33.38 -14.02 5.19
C ASP A 289 32.05 -13.25 5.17
N ALA A 290 31.04 -13.71 5.91
CA ALA A 290 29.75 -13.02 6.01
C ALA A 290 29.88 -11.64 6.68
N ARG A 291 30.73 -11.52 7.70
CA ARG A 291 31.06 -10.21 8.32
C ARG A 291 31.80 -9.31 7.35
N THR A 292 32.79 -9.83 6.63
CA THR A 292 33.52 -9.07 5.60
C THR A 292 32.57 -8.60 4.50
N LYS A 293 31.68 -9.49 4.03
CA LYS A 293 30.69 -9.15 3.02
C LYS A 293 29.67 -8.11 3.50
N THR A 294 29.24 -8.20 4.75
CA THR A 294 28.37 -7.20 5.36
C THR A 294 29.04 -5.83 5.43
N LYS A 295 30.33 -5.78 5.77
CA LYS A 295 31.13 -4.55 5.75
C LYS A 295 31.21 -3.94 4.34
N GLU A 296 31.44 -4.76 3.32
CA GLU A 296 31.40 -4.32 1.91
C GLU A 296 30.03 -3.75 1.54
N LEU A 297 28.95 -4.46 1.88
CA LEU A 297 27.58 -4.02 1.61
C LEU A 297 27.28 -2.67 2.27
N ILE A 298 27.72 -2.44 3.51
CA ILE A 298 27.54 -1.13 4.17
C ILE A 298 28.23 -0.03 3.36
N LEU A 299 29.49 -0.23 2.98
CA LEU A 299 30.28 0.75 2.22
C LEU A 299 29.71 1.00 0.80
N GLU A 300 29.22 -0.04 0.15
CA GLU A 300 28.55 0.06 -1.15
C GLU A 300 27.24 0.85 -1.05
N ASN A 301 26.42 0.58 -0.02
CA ASN A 301 25.18 1.32 0.19
C ASN A 301 25.42 2.79 0.58
N GLU A 302 26.46 3.10 1.37
CA GLU A 302 26.87 4.49 1.63
C GLU A 302 27.23 5.22 0.33
N LYS A 303 28.04 4.60 -0.55
CA LYS A 303 28.40 5.18 -1.85
C LYS A 303 27.18 5.35 -2.76
N GLU A 304 26.32 4.35 -2.80
CA GLU A 304 25.11 4.37 -3.62
C GLU A 304 24.12 5.43 -3.12
N PHE A 305 23.99 5.62 -1.81
CA PHE A 305 23.20 6.71 -1.23
C PHE A 305 23.71 8.08 -1.71
N VAL A 306 25.01 8.35 -1.60
CA VAL A 306 25.61 9.61 -2.06
C VAL A 306 25.36 9.80 -3.55
N LYS A 307 25.60 8.77 -4.36
CA LYS A 307 25.36 8.80 -5.81
C LYS A 307 23.90 9.11 -6.15
N ARG A 308 22.94 8.45 -5.50
CA ARG A 308 21.50 8.68 -5.73
C ARG A 308 21.06 10.05 -5.27
N ARG A 309 21.62 10.57 -4.18
CA ARG A 309 21.37 11.95 -3.74
C ARG A 309 21.89 12.96 -4.76
N GLU A 310 23.10 12.78 -5.28
CA GLU A 310 23.61 13.69 -6.30
C GLU A 310 22.81 13.59 -7.61
N ALA A 311 22.40 12.38 -8.00
CA ALA A 311 21.48 12.18 -9.13
C ALA A 311 20.14 12.89 -8.91
N LEU A 312 19.57 12.82 -7.70
CA LEU A 312 18.36 13.55 -7.31
C LEU A 312 18.56 15.07 -7.47
N TYR A 313 19.69 15.60 -7.02
CA TYR A 313 20.00 17.04 -7.14
C TYR A 313 20.20 17.48 -8.59
N GLN A 314 20.75 16.61 -9.45
CA GLN A 314 20.92 16.88 -10.88
C GLN A 314 19.60 16.79 -11.64
N ALA A 315 18.77 15.79 -11.34
CA ALA A 315 17.46 15.59 -11.97
C ALA A 315 16.45 16.67 -11.58
N HIS A 316 16.58 17.23 -10.37
CA HIS A 316 15.71 18.28 -9.84
C HIS A 316 16.51 19.50 -9.38
N PRO A 317 16.99 20.38 -10.30
CA PRO A 317 17.72 21.59 -9.93
C PRO A 317 16.91 22.57 -9.06
N ASP A 318 15.58 22.50 -9.15
CA ASP A 318 14.60 23.28 -8.38
C ASP A 318 14.06 22.51 -7.16
N LEU A 319 14.73 21.44 -6.72
CA LEU A 319 14.33 20.65 -5.56
C LEU A 319 14.10 21.55 -4.35
N ALA A 320 12.94 21.40 -3.70
CA ALA A 320 12.56 22.24 -2.58
C ALA A 320 13.65 22.28 -1.50
N PRO A 321 14.03 23.47 -0.98
CA PRO A 321 15.10 23.62 0.02
C PRO A 321 14.98 22.69 1.23
N LYS A 322 13.74 22.41 1.67
CA LYS A 322 13.43 21.48 2.75
C LYS A 322 13.88 20.04 2.46
N LEU A 323 13.74 19.57 1.20
CA LEU A 323 14.09 18.20 0.80
C LEU A 323 15.60 18.05 0.68
N ARG A 324 16.27 19.07 0.13
CA ARG A 324 17.72 19.14 0.10
C ARG A 324 18.29 19.09 1.52
N LYS A 325 17.81 19.94 2.44
CA LYS A 325 18.20 19.87 3.86
C LYS A 325 18.00 18.48 4.46
N TRP A 326 16.88 17.83 4.15
CA TRP A 326 16.56 16.50 4.67
C TRP A 326 17.53 15.42 4.18
N MET A 327 17.95 15.45 2.91
CA MET A 327 18.95 14.53 2.36
C MET A 327 20.35 14.74 2.99
N GLU A 328 20.75 15.99 3.21
CA GLU A 328 22.02 16.31 3.91
C GLU A 328 22.02 15.81 5.35
N VAL A 329 20.92 16.05 6.06
CA VAL A 329 20.74 15.57 7.44
C VAL A 329 20.74 14.05 7.51
N LEU A 330 20.11 13.37 6.55
CA LEU A 330 20.11 11.91 6.48
C LEU A 330 21.53 11.34 6.29
N GLU A 331 22.37 11.95 5.44
CA GLU A 331 23.78 11.53 5.31
C GLU A 331 24.51 11.60 6.66
N ALA A 332 24.36 12.72 7.36
CA ALA A 332 24.98 12.91 8.67
C ALA A 332 24.44 11.94 9.72
N ALA A 333 23.15 11.58 9.64
CA ALA A 333 22.55 10.57 10.49
C ALA A 333 23.10 9.18 10.21
N LEU A 334 23.29 8.78 8.94
CA LEU A 334 23.91 7.49 8.60
C LEU A 334 25.33 7.35 9.17
N GLY A 335 26.17 8.38 8.97
CA GLY A 335 27.52 8.41 9.56
C GLY A 335 27.48 8.43 11.10
N GLY A 336 26.53 9.17 11.68
CA GLY A 336 26.31 9.25 13.12
C GLY A 336 25.87 7.93 13.75
N ILE A 337 24.94 7.20 13.12
CA ILE A 337 24.50 5.87 13.53
C ILE A 337 25.68 4.92 13.56
N HIS A 338 26.48 4.91 12.49
CA HIS A 338 27.66 4.06 12.39
C HIS A 338 28.66 4.36 13.50
N TYR A 339 29.05 5.63 13.66
CA TYR A 339 29.96 6.05 14.73
C TYR A 339 29.43 5.72 16.12
N TRP A 340 28.13 5.91 16.37
CA TRP A 340 27.53 5.57 17.64
C TRP A 340 27.54 4.06 17.89
N CYS A 341 27.18 3.24 16.90
CA CYS A 341 27.18 1.78 17.00
C CYS A 341 28.56 1.21 17.36
N THR A 342 29.63 1.79 16.80
CA THR A 342 31.02 1.43 17.14
C THR A 342 31.34 1.63 18.63
N ASN A 343 30.70 2.59 19.28
CA ASN A 343 30.98 2.99 20.66
C ASN A 343 29.87 2.58 21.64
N ALA A 344 28.86 1.84 21.17
CA ALA A 344 27.64 1.57 21.92
C ALA A 344 27.84 0.45 22.96
N PRO A 345 27.62 0.71 24.26
CA PRO A 345 27.74 -0.31 25.31
C PRO A 345 26.81 -1.51 25.11
N ARG A 346 25.68 -1.33 24.41
CA ARG A 346 24.67 -2.37 24.22
C ARG A 346 25.15 -3.59 23.41
N TYR A 347 26.23 -3.43 22.65
CA TYR A 347 26.86 -4.47 21.85
C TYR A 347 28.06 -5.13 22.56
N ALA A 348 28.48 -4.60 23.71
CA ALA A 348 29.55 -5.18 24.49
C ALA A 348 29.12 -6.56 25.02
N VAL A 349 30.01 -7.54 24.84
CA VAL A 349 29.78 -8.93 25.26
C VAL A 349 30.75 -9.23 26.40
N PRO A 350 30.28 -9.65 27.60
CA PRO A 350 31.17 -9.98 28.72
C PRO A 350 32.12 -11.13 28.37
N GLU A 351 33.40 -11.00 28.74
CA GLU A 351 34.45 -12.02 28.50
C GLU A 351 34.26 -13.33 29.29
N THR A 352 33.28 -13.40 30.20
CA THR A 352 33.10 -14.56 31.10
C THR A 352 31.71 -15.19 30.93
N ALA A 353 31.59 -16.17 30.06
CA ALA A 353 30.67 -17.29 30.20
C ALA A 353 31.21 -18.42 29.32
N GLU A 354 31.77 -19.42 29.99
CA GLU A 354 32.40 -20.61 29.45
C GLU A 354 31.45 -21.37 28.51
N GLU A 355 32.04 -21.98 27.50
CA GLU A 355 31.44 -22.99 26.64
C GLU A 355 30.89 -24.12 27.52
N GLU A 356 29.57 -24.18 27.70
CA GLU A 356 28.95 -25.37 28.29
C GLU A 356 28.98 -26.48 27.24
N SER A 357 29.85 -27.44 27.54
CA SER A 357 30.20 -28.67 26.86
C SER A 357 29.00 -29.47 26.33
N GLU A 358 29.14 -29.91 25.09
CA GLU A 358 28.42 -31.00 24.45
C GLU A 358 28.70 -32.32 25.18
N GLU A 359 27.69 -32.97 25.75
CA GLU A 359 27.70 -34.41 26.06
C GLU A 359 26.30 -35.01 25.83
N ASP A 360 26.30 -36.12 25.09
CA ASP A 360 25.34 -37.23 25.04
C ASP A 360 23.96 -37.05 24.35
N SER A 361 23.86 -37.61 23.14
CA SER A 361 23.16 -38.91 22.97
C SER A 361 23.47 -39.55 21.61
N ASP A 362 24.38 -40.51 21.62
CA ASP A 362 24.46 -41.58 20.63
C ASP A 362 23.15 -42.41 20.63
N GLU A 363 22.64 -42.77 19.45
CA GLU A 363 22.17 -44.13 19.21
C GLU A 363 22.23 -44.48 17.71
N GLU A 364 22.77 -45.67 17.48
CA GLU A 364 23.36 -46.25 16.28
C GLU A 364 22.41 -46.55 15.11
N SER A 365 22.96 -46.70 13.89
CA SER A 365 23.13 -48.04 13.25
C SER A 365 23.28 -47.98 11.72
N SER A 366 24.51 -48.33 11.27
CA SER A 366 24.88 -49.27 10.17
C SER A 366 24.40 -48.98 8.72
N SER A 367 25.14 -49.25 7.64
CA SER A 367 26.31 -50.12 7.43
C SER A 367 26.94 -49.86 6.04
N ASP A 368 28.18 -50.35 5.90
CA ASP A 368 28.88 -50.90 4.71
C ASP A 368 29.40 -49.94 3.62
N GLU A 369 30.74 -49.81 3.50
CA GLU A 369 31.67 -50.54 2.58
C GLU A 369 31.69 -49.87 1.18
N ASP A 370 32.79 -49.59 0.46
CA ASP A 370 34.22 -49.88 0.57
C ASP A 370 34.95 -49.01 -0.50
N ASP A 371 36.22 -48.70 -0.19
CA ASP A 371 37.45 -48.78 -1.02
C ASP A 371 37.75 -47.94 -2.29
N GLU A 372 38.99 -47.41 -2.21
CA GLU A 372 40.08 -47.31 -3.21
C GLU A 372 39.97 -46.24 -4.32
N GLU A 373 40.80 -45.18 -4.27
CA GLU A 373 42.23 -45.06 -4.68
C GLU A 373 42.39 -44.84 -6.20
N ASP A 374 43.02 -43.71 -6.55
CA ASP A 374 44.11 -43.54 -7.53
C ASP A 374 44.07 -42.16 -8.25
N ASP A 375 44.96 -41.29 -7.77
CA ASP A 375 46.17 -40.83 -8.45
C ASP A 375 46.18 -40.00 -9.76
N GLU A 376 47.13 -39.05 -9.70
CA GLU A 376 47.95 -38.42 -10.76
C GLU A 376 47.34 -37.24 -11.56
N GLU A 377 47.79 -36.00 -11.28
CA GLU A 377 48.91 -35.26 -11.95
C GLU A 377 48.42 -34.65 -13.30
N GLU A 378 48.67 -33.42 -13.71
CA GLU A 378 49.81 -32.51 -13.52
C GLU A 378 49.40 -31.07 -13.98
N GLU A 379 50.26 -30.11 -13.63
CA GLU A 379 50.36 -28.69 -14.01
C GLU A 379 50.50 -28.51 -15.56
N GLU A 380 50.43 -27.36 -16.24
CA GLU A 380 50.91 -25.99 -16.03
C GLU A 380 50.49 -25.14 -17.28
N GLU A 381 50.32 -23.82 -17.12
CA GLU A 381 50.70 -22.64 -17.98
C GLU A 381 50.71 -22.71 -19.54
N GLU A 382 50.57 -21.67 -20.37
CA GLU A 382 50.28 -20.22 -20.37
C GLU A 382 50.03 -19.82 -21.87
N GLU A 383 49.67 -18.55 -22.09
CA GLU A 383 49.90 -17.72 -23.28
C GLU A 383 48.76 -17.41 -24.28
N GLU A 384 48.85 -16.14 -24.72
CA GLU A 384 47.91 -15.23 -25.36
C GLU A 384 47.93 -15.34 -26.90
N GLU A 385 46.88 -14.82 -27.57
CA GLU A 385 46.93 -13.76 -28.61
C GLU A 385 45.67 -13.76 -29.52
N GLU A 386 44.96 -12.62 -29.44
CA GLU A 386 44.42 -11.72 -30.48
C GLU A 386 43.84 -12.17 -31.85
N GLU A 387 42.75 -11.44 -32.20
CA GLU A 387 42.22 -11.05 -33.53
C GLU A 387 41.51 -12.15 -34.38
N GLU A 388 40.43 -11.93 -35.14
CA GLU A 388 39.70 -10.75 -35.63
C GLU A 388 38.31 -11.21 -36.17
N GLU A 389 37.42 -10.23 -36.43
CA GLU A 389 36.05 -10.37 -36.93
C GLU A 389 35.93 -10.95 -38.36
N GLU A 390 34.86 -11.72 -38.65
CA GLU A 390 34.35 -11.92 -40.02
C GLU A 390 32.91 -11.40 -40.17
N ASN A 391 32.78 -10.42 -41.06
CA ASN A 391 31.54 -9.79 -41.52
C ASN A 391 30.86 -10.64 -42.62
N ALA A 392 29.54 -10.62 -42.63
CA ALA A 392 28.71 -11.19 -43.68
C ALA A 392 28.65 -10.31 -44.93
N GLU A 393 28.95 -10.89 -46.10
CA GLU A 393 28.76 -10.27 -47.41
C GLU A 393 27.28 -10.32 -47.86
N GLU A 394 26.75 -9.19 -48.34
CA GLU A 394 25.70 -9.21 -49.36
C GLU A 394 26.03 -8.27 -50.54
N VAL A 395 26.36 -8.94 -51.64
CA VAL A 395 26.49 -8.58 -53.06
C VAL A 395 25.90 -7.23 -53.52
N ARG A 396 26.76 -6.37 -54.10
CA ARG A 396 26.37 -5.49 -55.23
C ARG A 396 27.49 -5.39 -56.27
N ALA A 397 27.13 -5.72 -57.52
CA ALA A 397 27.97 -5.60 -58.70
C ALA A 397 28.00 -4.15 -59.23
N ASN A 398 29.18 -3.67 -59.61
CA ASN A 398 29.39 -2.43 -60.34
C ASN A 398 29.70 -2.69 -61.82
N GLY A 399 29.05 -1.94 -62.70
CA GLY A 399 29.41 -1.82 -64.12
C GLY A 399 29.45 -0.33 -64.51
N THR A 400 30.63 0.17 -64.80
CA THR A 400 30.97 1.53 -65.25
C THR A 400 30.55 1.84 -66.70
N ALA A 401 30.08 3.06 -66.97
CA ALA A 401 30.38 3.81 -68.20
C ALA A 401 30.07 5.32 -68.07
N ASN A 402 30.93 6.15 -68.67
CA ASN A 402 30.95 7.62 -68.64
C ASN A 402 29.86 8.33 -69.48
N HIS A 403 29.66 9.62 -69.14
CA HIS A 403 29.30 10.79 -69.98
C HIS A 403 27.81 11.10 -70.30
N VAL A 404 27.30 12.26 -69.82
CA VAL A 404 27.04 13.55 -70.54
C VAL A 404 25.98 14.39 -69.76
N GLU A 405 26.20 15.71 -69.78
CA GLU A 405 25.38 16.83 -69.26
C GLU A 405 23.85 16.72 -69.37
N GLY A 406 23.15 17.33 -68.39
CA GLY A 406 21.88 18.01 -68.64
C GLY A 406 20.85 17.94 -67.52
N GLY A 407 20.49 19.09 -66.95
CA GLY A 407 19.16 19.33 -66.36
C GLY A 407 19.11 19.44 -64.84
N ASN A 408 18.95 20.68 -64.34
CA ASN A 408 18.40 20.95 -63.02
C ASN A 408 16.97 20.42 -62.95
N GLU A 409 16.72 19.42 -62.11
CA GLU A 409 15.41 19.20 -61.49
C GLU A 409 15.57 19.40 -59.97
N PRO A 410 14.63 20.08 -59.30
CA PRO A 410 14.70 20.23 -57.85
C PRO A 410 14.43 18.86 -57.23
N GLU A 411 15.38 18.33 -56.46
CA GLU A 411 15.12 17.20 -55.56
C GLU A 411 13.96 17.59 -54.64
N GLU A 412 12.81 16.95 -54.82
CA GLU A 412 11.69 17.05 -53.89
C GLU A 412 12.19 16.53 -52.54
N ALA A 413 12.33 17.43 -51.56
CA ALA A 413 12.60 17.06 -50.19
C ALA A 413 11.56 16.01 -49.74
N PRO A 414 11.97 14.94 -49.04
CA PRO A 414 11.04 13.91 -48.62
C PRO A 414 9.91 14.54 -47.78
N VAL A 415 8.66 14.24 -48.17
CA VAL A 415 7.42 14.73 -47.53
C VAL A 415 7.20 14.11 -46.13
N TRP A 416 8.15 13.31 -45.65
CA TRP A 416 8.04 12.50 -44.45
C TRP A 416 9.17 12.84 -43.47
N THR A 417 8.88 12.79 -42.17
CA THR A 417 9.90 12.94 -41.12
C THR A 417 10.99 11.87 -41.28
N PRO A 418 12.28 12.24 -41.29
CA PRO A 418 13.38 11.28 -41.36
C PRO A 418 13.28 10.27 -40.22
N LEU A 419 13.20 8.97 -40.55
CA LEU A 419 13.03 7.90 -39.57
C LEU A 419 14.34 7.53 -38.85
N VAL A 420 15.47 7.87 -39.48
CA VAL A 420 16.82 7.69 -38.94
C VAL A 420 17.66 8.83 -39.50
N ASN A 421 18.08 9.79 -38.65
CA ASN A 421 19.40 10.43 -38.66
C ASN A 421 19.49 11.64 -37.71
N GLY A 422 20.46 11.59 -36.80
CA GLY A 422 21.53 12.59 -36.62
C GLY A 422 21.23 14.02 -36.14
N GLU A 423 19.98 14.49 -36.15
CA GLU A 423 19.64 15.83 -35.67
C GLU A 423 18.88 15.73 -34.35
N GLU A 424 19.34 16.48 -33.34
CA GLU A 424 18.71 16.59 -32.01
C GLU A 424 17.31 17.19 -32.14
N HIS A 425 16.32 16.35 -32.43
CA HIS A 425 14.92 16.70 -32.24
C HIS A 425 14.64 16.78 -30.74
N PRO A 426 13.87 17.79 -30.27
CA PRO A 426 13.44 17.83 -28.88
C PRO A 426 12.73 16.52 -28.56
N ALA A 427 13.14 15.85 -27.47
CA ALA A 427 12.59 14.56 -27.07
C ALA A 427 11.06 14.66 -26.95
N VAL A 428 10.33 14.05 -27.89
CA VAL A 428 8.88 13.96 -27.83
C VAL A 428 8.54 12.86 -26.84
N HIS A 429 8.19 13.25 -25.61
CA HIS A 429 7.75 12.31 -24.58
C HIS A 429 6.22 12.21 -24.61
N LEU A 430 5.70 11.05 -25.04
CA LEU A 430 4.28 10.72 -24.90
C LEU A 430 4.01 10.25 -23.46
N ASP A 431 3.03 10.85 -22.80
CA ASP A 431 2.62 10.48 -21.45
C ASP A 431 1.38 9.57 -21.43
N ALA A 432 0.92 9.21 -20.24
CA ALA A 432 -0.28 8.40 -20.04
C ALA A 432 -1.59 9.23 -20.02
N THR A 433 -1.55 10.52 -20.36
CA THR A 433 -2.72 11.41 -20.24
C THR A 433 -3.91 10.91 -21.08
N PRO A 434 -3.75 10.55 -22.37
CA PRO A 434 -4.86 10.01 -23.16
C PRO A 434 -5.38 8.66 -22.64
N LEU A 435 -4.51 7.86 -22.03
CA LEU A 435 -4.83 6.55 -21.49
C LEU A 435 -5.68 6.62 -20.21
N LEU A 436 -5.47 7.65 -19.39
CA LEU A 436 -6.17 7.82 -18.11
C LEU A 436 -7.38 8.75 -18.21
N ALA A 437 -7.58 9.47 -19.32
CA ALA A 437 -8.66 10.44 -19.46
C ALA A 437 -10.07 9.83 -19.26
N PRO A 438 -10.42 8.66 -19.84
CA PRO A 438 -11.76 8.07 -19.64
C PRO A 438 -12.03 7.62 -18.21
N THR A 439 -11.05 7.03 -17.53
CA THR A 439 -11.18 6.57 -16.14
C THR A 439 -11.22 7.76 -15.17
N ASN A 440 -10.36 8.76 -15.35
CA ASN A 440 -10.41 10.00 -14.57
C ASN A 440 -11.75 10.73 -14.73
N TYR A 441 -12.34 10.71 -15.94
CA TYR A 441 -13.68 11.26 -16.16
C TYR A 441 -14.74 10.51 -15.36
N ILE A 442 -14.74 9.17 -15.41
CA ILE A 442 -15.70 8.34 -14.66
C ILE A 442 -15.55 8.56 -13.15
N GLY A 443 -14.34 8.53 -12.61
CA GLY A 443 -14.09 8.81 -11.19
C GLY A 443 -14.49 10.22 -10.74
N SER A 444 -14.67 11.17 -11.68
CA SER A 444 -15.17 12.52 -11.37
C SER A 444 -16.70 12.62 -11.31
N ILE A 445 -17.42 11.67 -11.91
CA ILE A 445 -18.89 11.68 -11.99
C ILE A 445 -19.54 10.53 -11.21
N SER A 446 -18.78 9.47 -10.91
CA SER A 446 -19.19 8.28 -10.19
C SER A 446 -18.34 8.08 -8.94
N THR A 447 -18.98 7.71 -7.85
CA THR A 447 -18.35 7.45 -6.55
C THR A 447 -18.75 6.06 -6.07
N ASN A 448 -17.75 5.26 -5.71
CA ASN A 448 -17.93 3.89 -5.25
C ASN A 448 -18.16 3.81 -3.71
N GLU A 449 -19.13 4.58 -3.22
CA GLU A 449 -19.31 4.79 -1.77
C GLU A 449 -19.62 3.50 -1.02
N VAL A 450 -20.50 2.65 -1.57
CA VAL A 450 -20.93 1.41 -0.90
C VAL A 450 -19.78 0.42 -0.70
N GLN A 451 -18.94 0.20 -1.72
CA GLN A 451 -17.85 -0.77 -1.62
C GLN A 451 -16.73 -0.24 -0.71
N LEU A 452 -16.46 1.07 -0.73
CA LEU A 452 -15.47 1.68 0.17
C LEU A 452 -15.93 1.72 1.64
N GLU A 453 -17.22 1.96 1.89
CA GLU A 453 -17.82 1.84 3.22
C GLU A 453 -17.77 0.39 3.71
N LEU A 454 -18.03 -0.57 2.82
CA LEU A 454 -17.91 -1.99 3.12
C LEU A 454 -16.46 -2.38 3.47
N VAL A 455 -15.46 -1.97 2.67
CA VAL A 455 -14.03 -2.15 3.00
C VAL A 455 -13.74 -1.60 4.40
N SER A 456 -14.21 -0.38 4.69
CA SER A 456 -13.95 0.27 5.96
C SER A 456 -14.62 -0.45 7.13
N ALA A 457 -15.84 -0.95 6.95
CA ALA A 457 -16.55 -1.72 7.95
C ALA A 457 -15.90 -3.09 8.20
N LEU A 458 -15.53 -3.82 7.14
CA LEU A 458 -14.85 -5.12 7.23
C LEU A 458 -13.48 -5.01 7.90
N ASN A 459 -12.81 -3.86 7.77
CA ASN A 459 -11.50 -3.64 8.39
C ASN A 459 -11.53 -3.65 9.93
N THR A 460 -12.72 -3.53 10.54
CA THR A 460 -12.90 -3.76 11.98
C THR A 460 -12.43 -5.17 12.36
N TRP A 461 -12.80 -6.18 11.55
CA TRP A 461 -12.43 -7.56 11.80
C TRP A 461 -11.13 -7.97 11.10
N LEU A 462 -10.91 -7.51 9.88
CA LEU A 462 -9.77 -7.95 9.07
C LEU A 462 -8.46 -7.23 9.41
N GLN A 463 -8.52 -6.10 10.11
CA GLN A 463 -7.37 -5.35 10.63
C GLN A 463 -6.21 -5.21 9.62
N VAL A 464 -6.54 -4.87 8.37
CA VAL A 464 -5.56 -4.68 7.29
C VAL A 464 -4.73 -3.42 7.58
N PRO A 465 -3.39 -3.47 7.46
CA PRO A 465 -2.55 -2.30 7.69
C PRO A 465 -2.85 -1.17 6.70
N ASN A 466 -2.60 0.07 7.12
CA ASN A 466 -2.97 1.27 6.37
C ASN A 466 -2.44 1.30 4.92
N ARG A 467 -1.21 0.83 4.70
CA ARG A 467 -0.60 0.78 3.36
C ARG A 467 -1.38 -0.18 2.44
N PRO A 468 -1.43 -1.51 2.68
CA PRO A 468 -2.25 -2.42 1.88
C PRO A 468 -3.72 -2.01 1.80
N LEU A 469 -4.33 -1.52 2.88
CA LEU A 469 -5.73 -1.06 2.89
C LEU A 469 -5.97 0.09 1.91
N THR A 470 -5.03 1.04 1.82
CA THR A 470 -5.11 2.15 0.85
C THR A 470 -5.06 1.62 -0.58
N PHE A 471 -4.20 0.63 -0.85
CA PHE A 471 -4.12 0.00 -2.16
C PHE A 471 -5.35 -0.85 -2.48
N VAL A 472 -5.91 -1.58 -1.52
CA VAL A 472 -7.18 -2.30 -1.70
C VAL A 472 -8.29 -1.33 -2.08
N LYS A 473 -8.39 -0.18 -1.40
CA LYS A 473 -9.36 0.88 -1.75
C LYS A 473 -9.14 1.41 -3.18
N GLN A 474 -7.88 1.62 -3.59
CA GLN A 474 -7.56 2.03 -4.95
C GLN A 474 -7.95 0.98 -5.99
N VAL A 475 -7.62 -0.29 -5.74
CA VAL A 475 -7.97 -1.42 -6.61
C VAL A 475 -9.48 -1.54 -6.78
N VAL A 476 -10.24 -1.41 -5.69
CA VAL A 476 -11.71 -1.43 -5.72
C VAL A 476 -12.28 -0.30 -6.59
N ASN A 477 -11.72 0.91 -6.49
CA ASN A 477 -12.13 2.03 -7.36
C ASN A 477 -11.75 1.80 -8.83
N ASP A 478 -10.52 1.37 -9.09
CA ASP A 478 -10.02 1.14 -10.44
C ASP A 478 -10.83 0.07 -11.18
N ILE A 479 -11.18 -1.03 -10.50
CA ILE A 479 -12.04 -2.07 -11.06
C ILE A 479 -13.45 -1.53 -11.28
N HIS A 480 -14.01 -0.80 -10.30
CA HIS A 480 -15.35 -0.22 -10.43
C HIS A 480 -15.45 0.70 -11.65
N ASP A 481 -14.54 1.67 -11.78
CA ASP A 481 -14.54 2.63 -12.88
C ASP A 481 -14.41 1.92 -14.24
N SER A 482 -13.57 0.89 -14.31
CA SER A 482 -13.34 0.11 -15.53
C SER A 482 -14.56 -0.72 -15.92
N SER A 483 -15.16 -1.39 -14.95
CA SER A 483 -16.39 -2.14 -15.15
C SER A 483 -17.55 -1.21 -15.55
N GLU A 484 -17.64 0.01 -15.00
CA GLU A 484 -18.65 1.00 -15.41
C GLU A 484 -18.42 1.48 -16.85
N ILE A 485 -17.18 1.71 -17.27
CA ILE A 485 -16.87 2.06 -18.68
C ILE A 485 -17.32 0.95 -19.62
N LEU A 486 -16.91 -0.29 -19.33
CA LEU A 486 -17.25 -1.44 -20.16
C LEU A 486 -18.75 -1.70 -20.19
N ALA A 487 -19.43 -1.63 -19.04
CA ALA A 487 -20.87 -1.79 -18.95
C ALA A 487 -21.59 -0.74 -19.81
N ASN A 488 -21.21 0.53 -19.72
CA ASN A 488 -21.81 1.60 -20.52
C ASN A 488 -21.67 1.37 -22.03
N ILE A 489 -20.53 0.82 -22.48
CA ILE A 489 -20.31 0.48 -23.89
C ILE A 489 -21.16 -0.72 -24.30
N GLN A 490 -21.15 -1.78 -23.48
CA GLN A 490 -21.90 -3.01 -23.73
C GLN A 490 -23.41 -2.77 -23.72
N ASP A 491 -23.89 -1.88 -22.85
CA ASP A 491 -25.28 -1.47 -22.74
C ASP A 491 -25.69 -0.41 -23.76
N GLN A 492 -24.72 0.21 -24.45
CA GLN A 492 -24.93 1.36 -25.35
C GLN A 492 -25.60 2.53 -24.61
N SER A 493 -25.21 2.74 -23.35
CA SER A 493 -25.82 3.72 -22.45
C SER A 493 -25.46 5.14 -22.86
N SER A 494 -26.46 6.00 -23.01
CA SER A 494 -26.22 7.41 -23.34
C SER A 494 -25.78 8.25 -22.14
N LEU A 495 -26.16 7.81 -20.93
CA LEU A 495 -25.96 8.54 -19.68
C LEU A 495 -25.32 7.64 -18.63
N GLN A 496 -24.56 8.27 -17.72
CA GLN A 496 -24.06 7.71 -16.47
C GLN A 496 -24.29 8.77 -15.39
N ARG A 497 -25.12 8.48 -14.37
CA ARG A 497 -25.48 9.43 -13.30
C ARG A 497 -25.87 10.83 -13.82
N GLN A 498 -26.73 10.88 -14.84
CA GLN A 498 -27.17 12.09 -15.55
C GLN A 498 -26.10 12.86 -16.34
N LYS A 499 -24.88 12.33 -16.47
CA LYS A 499 -23.80 12.86 -17.31
C LYS A 499 -23.64 12.00 -18.56
N THR A 500 -23.03 12.55 -19.59
CA THR A 500 -22.72 11.81 -20.82
C THR A 500 -21.80 10.62 -20.51
N ALA A 501 -22.13 9.43 -21.03
CA ALA A 501 -21.28 8.25 -20.84
C ALA A 501 -19.87 8.45 -21.44
N ALA A 502 -18.84 7.88 -20.82
CA ALA A 502 -17.44 8.10 -21.21
C ALA A 502 -17.16 7.80 -22.69
N HIS A 503 -17.76 6.75 -23.25
CA HIS A 503 -17.57 6.35 -24.64
C HIS A 503 -18.19 7.33 -25.65
N LEU A 504 -19.13 8.18 -25.23
CA LEU A 504 -19.65 9.27 -26.05
C LEU A 504 -18.81 10.54 -25.96
N VAL A 505 -17.93 10.65 -24.96
CA VAL A 505 -16.98 11.76 -24.80
C VAL A 505 -15.66 11.45 -25.52
N PHE A 506 -15.09 10.27 -25.27
CA PHE A 506 -13.75 9.87 -25.77
C PHE A 506 -13.79 8.90 -26.96
N GLY A 507 -14.97 8.39 -27.30
CA GLY A 507 -15.13 7.33 -28.28
C GLY A 507 -14.98 5.93 -27.68
N PRO A 508 -15.70 4.91 -28.20
CA PRO A 508 -15.63 3.55 -27.70
C PRO A 508 -14.22 2.96 -27.67
N ALA A 509 -13.42 3.22 -28.70
CA ALA A 509 -12.06 2.67 -28.80
C ALA A 509 -11.14 3.13 -27.66
N GLN A 510 -11.11 4.44 -27.36
CA GLN A 510 -10.29 4.96 -26.26
C GLN A 510 -10.80 4.47 -24.91
N SER A 511 -12.12 4.44 -24.72
CA SER A 511 -12.73 3.95 -23.48
C SER A 511 -12.44 2.46 -23.23
N ILE A 512 -12.53 1.60 -24.25
CA ILE A 512 -12.16 0.17 -24.14
C ILE A 512 -10.68 0.04 -23.77
N ASN A 513 -9.79 0.75 -24.48
CA ASN A 513 -8.35 0.69 -24.21
C ASN A 513 -8.02 1.11 -22.77
N SER A 514 -8.65 2.18 -22.29
CA SER A 514 -8.44 2.71 -20.93
C SER A 514 -8.95 1.76 -19.85
N ALA A 515 -10.13 1.16 -20.06
CA ALA A 515 -10.68 0.17 -19.14
C ALA A 515 -9.85 -1.13 -19.12
N ALA A 516 -9.40 -1.60 -20.29
CA ALA A 516 -8.55 -2.78 -20.40
C ALA A 516 -7.20 -2.58 -19.69
N TYR A 517 -6.55 -1.43 -19.91
CA TYR A 517 -5.32 -1.06 -19.21
C TYR A 517 -5.48 -1.07 -17.70
N MET A 518 -6.67 -0.72 -17.20
CA MET A 518 -6.89 -0.61 -15.77
C MET A 518 -6.84 -1.95 -15.04
N PHE A 519 -7.31 -3.03 -15.66
CA PHE A 519 -7.12 -4.38 -15.12
C PHE A 519 -5.63 -4.75 -15.02
N VAL A 520 -4.82 -4.34 -15.99
CA VAL A 520 -3.35 -4.52 -15.95
C VAL A 520 -2.72 -3.70 -14.83
N ARG A 521 -3.16 -2.44 -14.64
CA ARG A 521 -2.69 -1.57 -13.55
C ARG A 521 -3.02 -2.16 -12.18
N VAL A 522 -4.23 -2.68 -12.02
CA VAL A 522 -4.69 -3.32 -10.79
C VAL A 522 -3.84 -4.55 -10.48
N ALA A 523 -3.59 -5.43 -11.46
CA ALA A 523 -2.72 -6.59 -11.27
C ALA A 523 -1.30 -6.17 -10.88
N LYS A 524 -0.73 -5.15 -11.54
CA LYS A 524 0.60 -4.60 -11.19
C LYS A 524 0.62 -4.02 -9.77
N THR A 525 -0.44 -3.34 -9.36
CA THR A 525 -0.58 -2.73 -8.03
C THR A 525 -0.66 -3.79 -6.94
N VAL A 526 -1.48 -4.83 -7.13
CA VAL A 526 -1.60 -5.95 -6.20
C VAL A 526 -0.30 -6.74 -6.11
N ASN A 527 0.36 -7.00 -7.24
CA ASN A 527 1.65 -7.70 -7.26
C ASN A 527 2.72 -6.92 -6.47
N GLY A 528 2.75 -5.59 -6.59
CA GLY A 528 3.69 -4.74 -5.87
C GLY A 528 3.47 -4.64 -4.35
N LEU A 529 2.38 -5.21 -3.81
CA LEU A 529 2.17 -5.33 -2.37
C LEU A 529 2.94 -6.48 -1.74
N ASN A 530 3.40 -7.44 -2.55
CA ASN A 530 4.11 -8.64 -2.09
C ASN A 530 3.34 -9.45 -1.02
N CYS A 531 2.01 -9.45 -1.08
CA CYS A 531 1.14 -10.27 -0.22
C CYS A 531 0.90 -11.64 -0.88
N PRO A 532 1.29 -12.77 -0.24
CA PRO A 532 1.12 -14.11 -0.81
C PRO A 532 -0.34 -14.43 -1.19
N GLY A 533 -0.55 -15.01 -2.37
CA GLY A 533 -1.88 -15.42 -2.87
C GLY A 533 -2.84 -14.27 -3.23
N MET A 534 -2.47 -13.01 -2.99
CA MET A 534 -3.33 -11.86 -3.26
C MET A 534 -3.55 -11.64 -4.77
N LEU A 535 -2.51 -11.84 -5.58
CA LEU A 535 -2.60 -11.76 -7.04
C LEU A 535 -3.47 -12.89 -7.61
N ASP A 536 -3.29 -14.13 -7.14
CA ASP A 536 -4.09 -15.26 -7.59
C ASP A 536 -5.58 -15.05 -7.26
N GLY A 537 -5.87 -14.61 -6.03
CA GLY A 537 -7.25 -14.29 -5.62
C GLY A 537 -7.87 -13.14 -6.42
N LEU A 538 -7.08 -12.14 -6.83
CA LEU A 538 -7.54 -11.09 -7.75
C LEU A 538 -7.91 -11.69 -9.12
N LEU A 539 -7.00 -12.46 -9.72
CA LEU A 539 -7.16 -12.96 -11.09
C LEU A 539 -8.32 -13.96 -11.19
N GLU A 540 -8.47 -14.86 -10.23
CA GLU A 540 -9.58 -15.84 -10.18
C GLU A 540 -10.95 -15.15 -10.10
N GLU A 541 -11.08 -14.11 -9.27
CA GLU A 541 -12.36 -13.40 -9.14
C GLU A 541 -12.64 -12.48 -10.33
N LEU A 542 -11.61 -11.91 -10.96
CA LEU A 542 -11.77 -11.19 -12.24
C LEU A 542 -12.24 -12.14 -13.36
N GLU A 543 -11.65 -13.33 -13.49
CA GLU A 543 -12.11 -14.34 -14.44
C GLU A 543 -13.58 -14.71 -14.17
N THR A 544 -13.91 -14.98 -12.91
CA THR A 544 -15.28 -15.28 -12.49
C THR A 544 -16.25 -14.15 -12.84
N HIS A 545 -15.85 -12.90 -12.63
CA HIS A 545 -16.61 -11.71 -13.02
C HIS A 545 -16.90 -11.70 -14.53
N PHE A 546 -15.90 -11.91 -15.37
CA PHE A 546 -16.08 -11.96 -16.82
C PHE A 546 -16.98 -13.11 -17.27
N ILE A 547 -16.89 -14.29 -16.64
CA ILE A 547 -17.81 -15.40 -16.90
C ILE A 547 -19.25 -14.98 -16.59
N GLY A 548 -19.51 -14.37 -15.42
CA GLY A 548 -20.84 -13.88 -15.06
C GLY A 548 -21.37 -12.83 -16.05
N GLN A 549 -20.53 -11.85 -16.41
CA GLN A 549 -20.88 -10.83 -17.40
C GLN A 549 -21.20 -11.45 -18.77
N SER A 550 -20.46 -12.48 -19.19
CA SER A 550 -20.69 -13.13 -20.49
C SER A 550 -22.08 -13.77 -20.60
N TRP A 551 -22.60 -14.36 -19.52
CA TRP A 551 -23.94 -14.97 -19.50
C TRP A 551 -25.05 -13.92 -19.59
N GLU A 552 -24.93 -12.81 -18.87
CA GLU A 552 -25.88 -11.70 -18.96
C GLU A 552 -25.96 -11.16 -20.40
N LEU A 553 -24.80 -10.93 -21.03
CA LEU A 553 -24.70 -10.47 -22.41
C LEU A 553 -25.26 -11.52 -23.40
N ASN A 554 -24.96 -12.80 -23.19
CA ASN A 554 -25.43 -13.87 -24.05
C ASN A 554 -26.96 -14.00 -24.02
N TRP A 555 -27.59 -13.96 -22.84
CA TRP A 555 -29.04 -14.02 -22.70
C TRP A 555 -29.73 -12.81 -23.34
N ARG A 556 -29.13 -11.62 -23.18
CA ARG A 556 -29.60 -10.40 -23.84
C ARG A 556 -29.52 -10.53 -25.36
N PHE A 557 -28.38 -10.96 -25.90
CA PHE A 557 -28.16 -11.10 -27.34
C PHE A 557 -29.05 -12.17 -27.98
N SER A 558 -29.15 -13.34 -27.34
CA SER A 558 -29.97 -14.47 -27.83
C SER A 558 -31.46 -14.32 -27.54
N LEU A 559 -31.85 -13.29 -26.75
CA LEU A 559 -33.20 -13.10 -26.21
C LEU A 559 -33.75 -14.34 -25.50
N GLN A 560 -32.86 -15.07 -24.81
CA GLN A 560 -33.21 -16.23 -24.01
C GLN A 560 -33.39 -15.80 -22.55
N CYS A 561 -34.61 -15.94 -22.04
CA CYS A 561 -34.85 -15.74 -20.60
C CYS A 561 -34.31 -16.95 -19.81
N PRO A 562 -33.41 -16.75 -18.83
CA PRO A 562 -32.94 -17.81 -17.96
C PRO A 562 -34.03 -18.24 -16.95
N THR A 563 -33.76 -19.35 -16.26
CA THR A 563 -34.41 -19.70 -14.99
C THR A 563 -33.92 -18.78 -13.87
N GLU A 564 -34.67 -18.72 -12.76
CA GLU A 564 -34.23 -17.94 -11.60
C GLU A 564 -32.92 -18.46 -10.99
N GLN A 565 -32.67 -19.77 -11.05
CA GLN A 565 -31.44 -20.35 -10.51
C GLN A 565 -30.23 -20.02 -11.39
N GLU A 566 -30.37 -20.09 -12.71
CA GLU A 566 -29.32 -19.64 -13.64
C GLU A 566 -29.03 -18.15 -13.45
N TYR A 567 -30.07 -17.31 -13.30
CA TYR A 567 -29.89 -15.89 -13.03
C TYR A 567 -29.09 -15.68 -11.73
N LEU A 568 -29.44 -16.36 -10.63
CA LEU A 568 -28.73 -16.22 -9.36
C LEU A 568 -27.27 -16.70 -9.44
N GLU A 569 -26.99 -17.77 -10.20
CA GLU A 569 -25.62 -18.24 -10.46
C GLU A 569 -24.81 -17.19 -11.25
N MET A 570 -25.42 -16.57 -12.26
CA MET A 570 -24.80 -15.45 -12.99
C MET A 570 -24.48 -14.30 -12.05
N VAL A 571 -25.41 -13.93 -11.15
CA VAL A 571 -25.19 -12.86 -10.17
C VAL A 571 -24.08 -13.18 -9.18
N ASP A 572 -24.00 -14.43 -8.72
CA ASP A 572 -22.92 -14.90 -7.84
C ASP A 572 -21.54 -14.81 -8.52
N LYS A 573 -21.50 -15.00 -9.84
CA LYS A 573 -20.27 -14.85 -10.65
C LYS A 573 -19.96 -13.41 -11.00
N LYS A 574 -20.94 -12.57 -11.31
CA LYS A 574 -20.75 -11.18 -11.74
C LYS A 574 -20.58 -10.22 -10.57
N SER A 575 -21.60 -10.12 -9.72
CA SER A 575 -21.63 -9.14 -8.62
C SER A 575 -21.07 -9.73 -7.33
N GLY A 576 -21.30 -11.03 -7.09
CA GLY A 576 -20.74 -11.75 -5.94
C GLY A 576 -19.21 -11.84 -5.96
N SER A 577 -18.59 -12.01 -7.13
CA SER A 577 -17.13 -12.04 -7.28
C SER A 577 -16.46 -10.75 -6.83
N ILE A 578 -17.07 -9.59 -7.07
CA ILE A 578 -16.50 -8.31 -6.63
C ILE A 578 -16.42 -8.24 -5.10
N PHE A 579 -17.47 -8.70 -4.41
CA PHE A 579 -17.47 -8.74 -2.95
C PHE A 579 -16.51 -9.81 -2.39
N ARG A 580 -16.44 -10.99 -3.02
CA ARG A 580 -15.46 -12.02 -2.66
C ARG A 580 -14.02 -11.54 -2.86
N MET A 581 -13.73 -10.95 -4.01
CA MET A 581 -12.44 -10.36 -4.34
C MET A 581 -12.00 -9.35 -3.29
N LEU A 582 -12.87 -8.40 -2.93
CA LEU A 582 -12.59 -7.40 -1.90
C LEU A 582 -12.19 -8.07 -0.58
N VAL A 583 -12.96 -9.07 -0.12
CA VAL A 583 -12.65 -9.77 1.13
C VAL A 583 -11.37 -10.57 1.02
N ARG A 584 -11.15 -11.31 -0.08
CA ARG A 584 -9.92 -12.09 -0.31
C ARG A 584 -8.68 -11.20 -0.32
N LEU A 585 -8.73 -10.06 -1.02
CA LEU A 585 -7.66 -9.07 -1.02
C LEU A 585 -7.36 -8.57 0.40
N MET A 586 -8.40 -8.28 1.18
CA MET A 586 -8.23 -7.84 2.57
C MET A 586 -7.69 -8.97 3.47
N GLN A 587 -8.16 -10.21 3.31
CA GLN A 587 -7.66 -11.37 4.07
C GLN A 587 -6.20 -11.65 3.77
N SER A 588 -5.79 -11.63 2.49
CA SER A 588 -4.38 -11.78 2.09
C SER A 588 -3.47 -10.66 2.59
N ALA A 589 -4.03 -9.49 2.86
CA ALA A 589 -3.31 -8.33 3.39
C ALA A 589 -3.44 -8.17 4.92
N SER A 590 -4.20 -9.05 5.59
CA SER A 590 -4.42 -9.03 7.04
C SER A 590 -3.19 -9.56 7.78
N MET A 591 -2.87 -8.96 8.93
CA MET A 591 -1.67 -9.32 9.69
C MET A 591 -1.78 -10.64 10.46
N GLU A 592 -2.98 -11.02 10.91
CA GLU A 592 -3.19 -12.20 11.77
C GLU A 592 -3.72 -13.42 11.00
N GLY A 593 -3.88 -13.34 9.68
CA GLY A 593 -4.50 -14.40 8.89
C GLY A 593 -5.92 -14.70 9.36
N SER A 594 -6.87 -13.81 9.05
CA SER A 594 -8.28 -13.99 9.47
C SER A 594 -8.87 -15.33 9.01
N THR A 595 -9.25 -16.18 9.96
CA THR A 595 -9.95 -17.47 9.73
C THR A 595 -11.46 -17.32 9.54
N LEU A 596 -12.00 -16.11 9.61
CA LEU A 596 -13.42 -15.85 9.41
C LEU A 596 -13.86 -16.22 7.99
N ASP A 597 -14.94 -16.99 7.90
CA ASP A 597 -15.56 -17.38 6.64
C ASP A 597 -16.60 -16.35 6.19
N PHE A 598 -16.27 -15.59 5.14
CA PHE A 598 -17.12 -14.58 4.54
C PHE A 598 -17.87 -15.07 3.28
N GLU A 599 -17.79 -16.36 2.92
CA GLU A 599 -18.37 -16.87 1.68
C GLU A 599 -19.89 -16.61 1.62
N LEU A 600 -20.61 -16.95 2.69
CA LEU A 600 -22.05 -16.70 2.77
C LEU A 600 -22.36 -15.20 2.71
N LEU A 601 -21.61 -14.37 3.44
CA LEU A 601 -21.82 -12.93 3.51
C LEU A 601 -21.67 -12.28 2.13
N THR A 602 -20.55 -12.56 1.45
CA THR A 602 -20.23 -12.00 0.13
C THR A 602 -21.22 -12.45 -0.95
N LYS A 603 -21.66 -13.70 -0.91
CA LYS A 603 -22.71 -14.24 -1.78
C LYS A 603 -24.04 -13.50 -1.59
N LEU A 604 -24.47 -13.33 -0.34
CA LEU A 604 -25.70 -12.60 -0.02
C LEU A 604 -25.62 -11.12 -0.43
N PHE A 605 -24.49 -10.46 -0.18
CA PHE A 605 -24.26 -9.07 -0.63
C PHE A 605 -24.30 -8.94 -2.16
N GLY A 606 -23.66 -9.85 -2.89
CA GLY A 606 -23.68 -9.86 -4.36
C GLY A 606 -25.11 -9.95 -4.92
N ARG A 607 -25.90 -10.90 -4.42
CA ARG A 607 -27.31 -11.07 -4.79
C ARG A 607 -28.15 -9.85 -4.42
N TRP A 608 -27.98 -9.37 -3.20
CA TRP A 608 -28.74 -8.24 -2.70
C TRP A 608 -28.44 -6.97 -3.47
N TYR A 609 -27.17 -6.66 -3.70
CA TYR A 609 -26.72 -5.48 -4.43
C TYR A 609 -27.26 -5.46 -5.86
N GLN A 610 -27.13 -6.56 -6.60
CA GLN A 610 -27.63 -6.66 -7.97
C GLN A 610 -29.15 -6.48 -8.04
N ILE A 611 -29.90 -7.33 -7.32
CA ILE A 611 -31.37 -7.40 -7.44
C ILE A 611 -31.99 -6.10 -6.92
N ARG A 612 -31.42 -5.51 -5.86
CA ARG A 612 -31.84 -4.20 -5.35
C ARG A 612 -31.66 -3.10 -6.39
N ASN A 613 -30.50 -3.04 -7.04
CA ASN A 613 -30.23 -1.99 -8.03
C ASN A 613 -31.13 -2.11 -9.25
N GLU A 614 -31.36 -3.33 -9.74
CA GLU A 614 -32.32 -3.58 -10.82
C GLU A 614 -33.76 -3.22 -10.42
N TYR A 615 -34.17 -3.57 -9.19
CA TYR A 615 -35.49 -3.19 -8.67
C TYR A 615 -35.66 -1.66 -8.62
N LEU A 616 -34.69 -0.95 -8.05
CA LEU A 616 -34.72 0.52 -7.98
C LEU A 616 -34.68 1.18 -9.36
N GLY A 617 -34.07 0.54 -10.36
CA GLY A 617 -34.07 1.00 -11.75
C GLY A 617 -35.44 0.91 -12.45
N LEU A 618 -36.35 0.09 -11.93
CA LEU A 618 -37.72 -0.05 -12.44
C LEU A 618 -38.69 0.99 -11.87
N LEU A 619 -38.35 1.65 -10.76
CA LEU A 619 -39.25 2.58 -10.07
C LEU A 619 -39.20 3.98 -10.68
N THR A 620 -40.37 4.63 -10.73
CA THR A 620 -40.52 6.03 -11.14
C THR A 620 -39.93 6.96 -10.06
N GLY A 621 -39.15 7.97 -10.46
CA GLY A 621 -38.66 9.02 -9.54
C GLY A 621 -37.29 8.80 -8.89
N ASN A 622 -36.53 7.77 -9.28
CA ASN A 622 -35.12 7.67 -8.86
C ASN A 622 -34.27 8.72 -9.59
N ASN A 623 -34.01 9.86 -8.94
CA ASN A 623 -33.32 11.00 -9.55
C ASN A 623 -31.91 10.68 -10.08
N GLN A 624 -31.29 9.55 -9.75
CA GLN A 624 -29.93 9.22 -10.22
C GLN A 624 -29.88 8.43 -11.53
N ARG A 625 -30.98 7.77 -11.95
CA ARG A 625 -31.05 6.93 -13.16
C ARG A 625 -32.31 7.22 -13.98
N GLY A 626 -32.25 6.99 -15.29
CA GLY A 626 -33.42 7.16 -16.17
C GLY A 626 -34.52 6.14 -15.84
N PHE A 627 -35.79 6.52 -16.01
CA PHE A 627 -36.92 5.60 -15.83
C PHE A 627 -36.80 4.37 -16.74
N GLY A 628 -36.65 3.19 -16.15
CA GLY A 628 -36.55 1.92 -16.88
C GLY A 628 -35.32 1.81 -17.77
N GLU A 629 -34.18 2.35 -17.33
CA GLU A 629 -32.90 2.29 -18.06
C GLU A 629 -32.45 0.85 -18.37
N ASP A 630 -32.60 -0.08 -17.42
CA ASP A 630 -32.33 -1.51 -17.68
C ASP A 630 -33.23 -2.08 -18.80
N LEU A 631 -34.47 -1.58 -18.92
CA LEU A 631 -35.38 -1.96 -20.01
C LEU A 631 -34.92 -1.37 -21.34
N ASP A 632 -34.37 -0.14 -21.35
CA ASP A 632 -33.77 0.46 -22.56
C ASP A 632 -32.64 -0.37 -23.12
N HIS A 633 -31.90 -1.05 -22.25
CA HIS A 633 -30.83 -1.93 -22.69
C HIS A 633 -31.39 -3.30 -23.13
N GLY A 634 -32.63 -3.64 -22.80
CA GLY A 634 -33.19 -4.98 -23.03
C GLY A 634 -32.63 -6.01 -22.04
N LYS A 635 -32.20 -5.54 -20.87
CA LYS A 635 -31.62 -6.37 -19.83
C LYS A 635 -32.69 -7.25 -19.19
N ILE A 636 -32.38 -8.53 -19.03
CA ILE A 636 -33.28 -9.51 -18.43
C ILE A 636 -33.06 -9.52 -16.91
N SER A 637 -33.53 -8.46 -16.24
CA SER A 637 -33.43 -8.28 -14.79
C SER A 637 -34.22 -9.32 -14.00
N TYR A 638 -33.97 -9.47 -12.69
CA TYR A 638 -34.62 -10.48 -11.85
C TYR A 638 -36.16 -10.43 -11.93
N ALA A 639 -36.75 -9.23 -11.92
CA ALA A 639 -38.21 -9.08 -12.04
C ALA A 639 -38.72 -9.59 -13.39
N VAL A 640 -37.98 -9.34 -14.48
CA VAL A 640 -38.31 -9.86 -15.82
C VAL A 640 -38.15 -11.37 -15.86
N VAL A 641 -37.06 -11.92 -15.32
CA VAL A 641 -36.83 -13.37 -15.20
C VAL A 641 -38.01 -14.01 -14.47
N ARG A 642 -38.37 -13.50 -13.30
CA ARG A 642 -39.47 -14.02 -12.48
C ARG A 642 -40.80 -13.97 -13.24
N CYS A 643 -41.14 -12.84 -13.87
CA CYS A 643 -42.36 -12.69 -14.65
C CYS A 643 -42.41 -13.70 -15.81
N CYS A 644 -41.31 -13.85 -16.55
CA CYS A 644 -41.25 -14.75 -17.70
C CYS A 644 -41.36 -16.23 -17.31
N ASN A 645 -40.89 -16.60 -16.12
CA ASN A 645 -40.99 -17.97 -15.60
C ASN A 645 -42.38 -18.26 -15.01
N LEU A 646 -43.12 -17.24 -14.56
CA LEU A 646 -44.49 -17.37 -14.05
C LEU A 646 -45.56 -17.35 -15.16
N ASP A 647 -45.35 -16.56 -16.21
CA ASP A 647 -46.34 -16.33 -17.26
C ASP A 647 -45.71 -16.41 -18.68
N PRO A 648 -45.95 -17.51 -19.42
CA PRO A 648 -45.47 -17.68 -20.80
C PRO A 648 -46.01 -16.64 -21.80
N VAL A 649 -47.19 -16.07 -21.54
CA VAL A 649 -47.76 -15.00 -22.37
C VAL A 649 -47.00 -13.70 -22.13
N ALA A 650 -46.77 -13.33 -20.86
CA ALA A 650 -45.94 -12.18 -20.52
C ALA A 650 -44.52 -12.34 -21.08
N LYS A 651 -43.92 -13.53 -20.99
CA LYS A 651 -42.62 -13.85 -21.61
C LYS A 651 -42.60 -13.53 -23.10
N SER A 652 -43.60 -14.00 -23.84
CA SER A 652 -43.68 -13.78 -25.29
C SER A 652 -43.81 -12.30 -25.65
N ILE A 653 -44.57 -11.53 -24.85
CA ILE A 653 -44.74 -10.09 -25.04
C ILE A 653 -43.45 -9.32 -24.73
N ILE A 654 -42.85 -9.55 -23.55
CA ILE A 654 -41.64 -8.83 -23.11
C ILE A 654 -40.47 -9.08 -24.07
N LEU A 655 -40.21 -10.35 -24.41
CA LEU A 655 -39.15 -10.69 -25.37
C LEU A 655 -39.48 -10.19 -26.80
N GLY A 656 -40.76 -10.11 -27.15
CA GLY A 656 -41.21 -9.49 -28.38
C GLY A 656 -40.89 -8.00 -28.44
N ILE A 657 -41.13 -7.26 -27.34
CA ILE A 657 -40.78 -5.85 -27.20
C ILE A 657 -39.27 -5.66 -27.32
N PHE A 658 -38.47 -6.44 -26.58
CA PHE A 658 -37.01 -6.37 -26.66
C PHE A 658 -36.48 -6.68 -28.07
N ARG A 659 -37.08 -7.64 -28.79
CA ARG A 659 -36.71 -7.95 -30.17
C ARG A 659 -36.95 -6.81 -31.16
N GLN A 660 -37.97 -5.99 -30.92
CA GLN A 660 -38.31 -4.86 -31.80
C GLN A 660 -37.53 -3.58 -31.46
N LYS A 661 -36.69 -3.60 -30.42
CA LYS A 661 -35.88 -2.44 -30.02
C LYS A 661 -34.84 -2.13 -31.11
N PRO A 662 -34.84 -0.92 -31.68
CA PRO A 662 -33.79 -0.51 -32.60
C PRO A 662 -32.42 -0.45 -31.90
N GLU A 663 -31.36 -0.77 -32.63
CA GLU A 663 -29.99 -0.68 -32.12
C GLU A 663 -29.67 0.76 -31.70
N GLY A 664 -29.05 0.95 -30.53
CA GLY A 664 -28.74 2.28 -29.97
C GLY A 664 -29.93 3.11 -29.49
N ALA A 665 -31.17 2.64 -29.62
CA ALA A 665 -32.37 3.38 -29.20
C ALA A 665 -32.90 2.93 -27.83
N SER A 666 -33.42 3.89 -27.06
CA SER A 666 -34.24 3.64 -25.86
C SER A 666 -35.61 3.07 -26.25
N LEU A 667 -36.20 2.27 -25.36
CA LEU A 667 -37.57 1.80 -25.51
C LEU A 667 -38.57 2.95 -25.39
N PRO A 668 -39.65 2.96 -26.18
CA PRO A 668 -40.77 3.88 -25.99
C PRO A 668 -41.36 3.76 -24.57
N ALA A 669 -41.85 4.87 -24.03
CA ALA A 669 -42.41 4.91 -22.69
C ALA A 669 -43.59 3.94 -22.53
N GLU A 670 -44.41 3.80 -23.56
CA GLU A 670 -45.56 2.89 -23.61
C GLU A 670 -45.11 1.42 -23.49
N SER A 671 -44.01 1.05 -24.13
CA SER A 671 -43.43 -0.29 -24.02
C SER A 671 -42.89 -0.57 -22.62
N LYS A 672 -42.24 0.42 -22.00
CA LYS A 672 -41.76 0.30 -20.60
C LYS A 672 -42.92 0.13 -19.62
N ILE A 673 -43.96 0.95 -19.75
CA ILE A 673 -45.18 0.89 -18.93
C ILE A 673 -45.85 -0.48 -19.12
N GLN A 674 -45.99 -0.96 -20.35
CA GLN A 674 -46.56 -2.28 -20.63
C GLN A 674 -45.77 -3.42 -19.96
N ILE A 675 -44.44 -3.36 -19.99
CA ILE A 675 -43.60 -4.34 -19.28
C ILE A 675 -43.88 -4.26 -17.77
N LEU A 676 -43.87 -3.07 -17.17
CA LEU A 676 -44.13 -2.88 -15.74
C LEU A 676 -45.52 -3.38 -15.33
N GLU A 677 -46.56 -3.16 -16.14
CA GLU A 677 -47.90 -3.69 -15.91
C GLU A 677 -47.90 -5.23 -15.87
N LEU A 678 -47.15 -5.89 -16.75
CA LEU A 678 -46.99 -7.35 -16.74
C LEU A 678 -46.24 -7.83 -15.49
N LEU A 679 -45.17 -7.12 -15.08
CA LEU A 679 -44.43 -7.42 -13.85
C LEU A 679 -45.32 -7.28 -12.61
N HIS A 680 -46.19 -6.29 -12.60
CA HIS A 680 -47.13 -6.05 -11.50
C HIS A 680 -48.24 -7.11 -11.48
N LYS A 681 -48.88 -7.37 -12.64
CA LYS A 681 -49.98 -8.32 -12.78
C LYS A 681 -49.57 -9.77 -12.47
N SER A 682 -48.34 -10.15 -12.83
CA SER A 682 -47.78 -11.48 -12.50
C SER A 682 -47.37 -11.62 -11.03
N GLY A 683 -47.30 -10.51 -10.28
CA GLY A 683 -46.76 -10.47 -8.92
C GLY A 683 -45.22 -10.52 -8.85
N ALA A 684 -44.53 -10.52 -10.00
CA ALA A 684 -43.07 -10.59 -10.05
C ALA A 684 -42.40 -9.36 -9.41
N LEU A 685 -42.98 -8.17 -9.58
CA LEU A 685 -42.46 -6.94 -8.98
C LEU A 685 -42.53 -6.97 -7.45
N GLN A 686 -43.66 -7.41 -6.90
CA GLN A 686 -43.85 -7.58 -5.45
C GLN A 686 -42.91 -8.67 -4.89
N ALA A 687 -42.80 -9.82 -5.58
CA ALA A 687 -41.89 -10.89 -5.18
C ALA A 687 -40.41 -10.42 -5.17
N THR A 688 -40.02 -9.56 -6.12
CA THR A 688 -38.68 -8.97 -6.17
C THR A 688 -38.43 -8.07 -4.96
N TYR A 689 -39.38 -7.19 -4.63
CA TYR A 689 -39.31 -6.33 -3.45
C TYR A 689 -39.19 -7.16 -2.15
N ASP A 690 -40.00 -8.21 -2.00
CA ASP A 690 -39.96 -9.10 -0.84
C ASP A 690 -38.64 -9.85 -0.73
N LEU A 691 -38.08 -10.30 -1.87
CA LEU A 691 -36.77 -10.94 -1.94
C LEU A 691 -35.64 -10.00 -1.50
N VAL A 692 -35.62 -8.75 -1.98
CA VAL A 692 -34.59 -7.76 -1.58
C VAL A 692 -34.63 -7.53 -0.07
N ARG A 693 -35.82 -7.46 0.52
CA ARG A 693 -35.97 -7.33 1.99
C ARG A 693 -35.57 -8.60 2.73
N GLN A 694 -35.82 -9.78 2.16
CA GLN A 694 -35.39 -11.04 2.75
C GLN A 694 -33.87 -11.17 2.75
N LEU A 695 -33.22 -10.88 1.61
CA LEU A 695 -31.75 -10.86 1.51
C LEU A 695 -31.12 -9.88 2.51
N GLY A 696 -31.71 -8.68 2.69
CA GLY A 696 -31.24 -7.74 3.72
C GLY A 696 -31.33 -8.30 5.15
N ARG A 697 -32.37 -9.09 5.47
CA ARG A 697 -32.48 -9.79 6.76
C ARG A 697 -31.45 -10.91 6.89
N ASP A 698 -31.22 -11.67 5.82
CA ASP A 698 -30.25 -12.76 5.80
C ASP A 698 -28.82 -12.25 5.95
N ILE A 699 -28.50 -11.10 5.33
CA ILE A 699 -27.22 -10.40 5.55
C ILE A 699 -27.08 -9.99 7.02
N MET A 700 -28.09 -9.36 7.62
CA MET A 700 -28.05 -8.99 9.05
C MET A 700 -27.83 -10.20 9.97
N LYS A 701 -28.39 -11.36 9.61
CA LYS A 701 -28.19 -12.62 10.32
C LYS A 701 -26.74 -13.11 10.17
N ALA A 702 -26.23 -13.18 8.93
CA ALA A 702 -24.84 -13.58 8.65
C ALA A 702 -23.82 -12.67 9.34
N VAL A 703 -24.07 -11.35 9.37
CA VAL A 703 -23.25 -10.39 10.12
C VAL A 703 -23.26 -10.72 11.62
N SER A 704 -24.42 -11.06 12.19
CA SER A 704 -24.50 -11.41 13.61
C SER A 704 -23.79 -12.74 13.93
N GLU A 705 -23.82 -13.71 13.01
CA GLU A 705 -23.06 -14.96 13.13
C GLU A 705 -21.55 -14.69 13.06
N LEU A 706 -21.11 -13.79 12.17
CA LEU A 706 -19.72 -13.35 12.08
C LEU A 706 -19.25 -12.56 13.31
N GLU A 707 -20.09 -11.71 13.90
CA GLU A 707 -19.74 -11.02 15.17
C GLU A 707 -19.47 -12.02 16.30
N VAL A 708 -20.25 -13.10 16.37
CA VAL A 708 -20.03 -14.17 17.35
C VAL A 708 -18.72 -14.89 17.08
N ALA A 709 -18.44 -15.22 15.81
CA ALA A 709 -17.20 -15.88 15.42
C ALA A 709 -15.95 -15.00 15.64
N ALA A 710 -16.06 -13.68 15.40
CA ALA A 710 -14.99 -12.72 15.58
C ALA A 710 -14.79 -12.29 17.04
N GLY A 711 -15.76 -12.54 17.93
CA GLY A 711 -15.74 -12.02 19.30
C GLY A 711 -15.90 -10.49 19.40
N GLU A 712 -16.19 -9.82 18.28
CA GLU A 712 -16.26 -8.36 18.17
C GLU A 712 -17.47 -7.92 17.33
N THR A 713 -18.19 -6.90 17.81
CA THR A 713 -19.35 -6.34 17.11
C THR A 713 -18.94 -5.45 15.93
N ASN A 714 -19.72 -5.44 14.84
CA ASN A 714 -19.47 -4.58 13.69
C ASN A 714 -20.66 -3.64 13.40
N PRO A 715 -20.79 -2.55 14.18
CA PRO A 715 -21.90 -1.61 14.02
C PRO A 715 -21.88 -0.88 12.67
N GLY A 716 -20.69 -0.66 12.10
CA GLY A 716 -20.53 -0.04 10.78
C GLY A 716 -21.20 -0.87 9.67
N LEU A 717 -20.94 -2.17 9.65
CA LEU A 717 -21.52 -3.08 8.66
C LEU A 717 -23.04 -3.18 8.81
N LYS A 718 -23.56 -3.26 10.04
CA LYS A 718 -25.01 -3.24 10.29
C LYS A 718 -25.67 -1.93 9.87
N ALA A 719 -25.01 -0.80 10.10
CA ALA A 719 -25.51 0.52 9.70
C ALA A 719 -25.60 0.64 8.17
N LEU A 720 -24.60 0.15 7.45
CA LEU A 720 -24.58 0.10 5.98
C LEU A 720 -25.78 -0.69 5.44
N VAL A 721 -25.99 -1.91 5.95
CA VAL A 721 -27.11 -2.78 5.52
C VAL A 721 -28.46 -2.13 5.83
N LYS A 722 -28.61 -1.51 7.00
CA LYS A 722 -29.85 -0.83 7.37
C LYS A 722 -30.15 0.37 6.47
N THR A 723 -29.13 1.17 6.15
CA THR A 723 -29.27 2.36 5.31
C THR A 723 -29.66 1.99 3.89
N LEU A 724 -29.01 0.96 3.33
CA LEU A 724 -29.33 0.48 1.98
C LEU A 724 -30.65 -0.32 1.94
N GLY A 725 -31.08 -0.91 3.04
CA GLY A 725 -32.32 -1.70 3.14
C GLY A 725 -33.61 -0.88 3.12
N ASP A 726 -33.54 0.45 3.26
CA ASP A 726 -34.68 1.33 3.09
C ASP A 726 -34.96 1.56 1.61
N ILE A 727 -35.88 0.76 1.05
CA ILE A 727 -36.30 0.85 -0.34
C ILE A 727 -37.82 1.06 -0.44
N PRO A 728 -38.30 1.86 -1.41
CA PRO A 728 -39.72 2.11 -1.58
C PRO A 728 -40.45 0.82 -2.01
N ALA A 729 -41.68 0.65 -1.52
CA ALA A 729 -42.56 -0.43 -1.96
C ALA A 729 -43.05 -0.17 -3.39
N PRO A 730 -43.39 -1.23 -4.15
CA PRO A 730 -43.91 -1.05 -5.50
C PRO A 730 -45.32 -0.45 -5.42
N THR A 731 -45.45 0.82 -5.80
CA THR A 731 -46.73 1.51 -5.93
C THR A 731 -47.30 1.32 -7.33
N GLN A 732 -48.63 1.36 -7.45
CA GLN A 732 -49.32 1.27 -8.75
C GLN A 732 -49.27 2.57 -9.59
N GLU A 733 -48.76 3.68 -9.03
CA GLU A 733 -48.75 5.00 -9.67
C GLU A 733 -47.58 5.23 -10.61
#